data_AF-A0AAV0UDN8-F1
#
_entry.id   AF-A0AAV0UDN8-F1
#
_cell.length_a   1.000
_cell.length_b   1.000
_cell.length_c   1.000
_cell.angle_alpha   90.00
_cell.angle_beta   90.00
_cell.angle_gamma   90.00
#
_symmetry.space_group_name_H-M   'P 1'
#
loop_
_entity.id
_entity.type
_entity.pdbx_description
1 polymer ?
#
loop_
_entity_poly.entity_id
_entity_poly.type
_entity_poly.pdbx_seq_one_letter_code
_entity_poly.pdbx_strand_id
1 'polypeptide(L)'
;MFFLQQGIVLKSYAVSSNVSSTTDDIDTYNFYVGLVTSVVVKPLLGLVGAVVPAVLLCFFTRLTMQEKSSRWTRYSLALLGNITLWLLINGFMALYVREETVRVDVVIKDSDLFGNESVSVTAVGRASSGDTILRSAMQLPDVAAGIAAGQCKRPSPRRLPAQLDYGFQSRGWMKELLPYAPETTKTNTLSVLLDEGADSIEKMVMPMKLTAARSLVNYAMRATDDYFREQGVQANASLFALSDLPDNFDSASSDDVRMTQELVKATTTAMNLAVNKRTHLRNFSIAESSMEFVQFPWKTDSGNLVFEGVTLEISMGKQFLRREVNFMNDTTKSVVYGSKVSNGLFEINAKEECGRYGCVVSPVGAALTTAPADEGSQVRVLPICFDENGNEDYEATMNVDGTECERRSTSSMLVFSFAKRIVGDAIRSSLVNDSTGEALVVKLTNARKIYQVTAGRLSWDTTDLASKYDASCEASDCNGVAFPLSDDAQIVIVGSDHVRVNDLTMYTSSLLLWTPLVTSNAQEVDMSDILKNDFVFPRNFANRSNWTPVDGSRCERERGVFMDRVESLHLYSERSLQPAYQSALFWLFQYGVVKQKTSPSMLAFDTNVKYVDVTLSVPYLSAILTFIGCVMMGLMGGLVYFGGKSREANVERHFKPHHLARILLDDEAFSHKLLKCDLLNVGNKYLNSSELLDQFEISGLALRHRKRPSDVFIVPTTQQSSANSMTLNQPVHIV
;
A
#
# COMPACT_ATOMS: atom_id res chain seq x y z
N MET A 1 30.42 -32.64 -9.14
CA MET A 1 29.27 -32.32 -8.25
C MET A 1 28.93 -30.84 -8.23
N PHE A 2 29.90 -29.92 -8.19
CA PHE A 2 29.64 -28.47 -8.14
C PHE A 2 28.74 -27.94 -9.29
N PHE A 3 28.97 -28.40 -10.52
CA PHE A 3 28.14 -28.06 -11.69
C PHE A 3 26.68 -28.58 -11.64
N LEU A 4 26.40 -29.63 -10.85
CA LEU A 4 25.04 -30.15 -10.69
C LEU A 4 24.26 -29.38 -9.60
N GLN A 5 24.96 -28.68 -8.70
CA GLN A 5 24.37 -27.89 -7.63
C GLN A 5 23.93 -26.50 -8.09
N GLN A 6 24.71 -25.84 -8.96
CA GLN A 6 24.36 -24.53 -9.49
C GLN A 6 23.29 -24.58 -10.59
N GLY A 7 22.96 -25.78 -11.08
CA GLY A 7 22.09 -25.97 -12.23
C GLY A 7 22.79 -25.54 -13.53
N ILE A 8 22.33 -26.10 -14.64
CA ILE A 8 22.79 -25.67 -15.97
C ILE A 8 21.73 -24.70 -16.50
N VAL A 9 22.13 -23.46 -16.76
CA VAL A 9 21.27 -22.46 -17.42
C VAL A 9 21.00 -22.95 -18.84
N LEU A 10 19.74 -23.29 -19.12
CA LEU A 10 19.29 -23.72 -20.44
C LEU A 10 18.99 -22.53 -21.34
N LYS A 11 18.36 -21.51 -20.76
CA LYS A 11 17.93 -20.30 -21.47
C LYS A 11 17.68 -19.16 -20.49
N SER A 12 18.08 -17.96 -20.89
CA SER A 12 17.73 -16.70 -20.24
C SER A 12 16.77 -15.95 -21.14
N TYR A 13 15.68 -15.41 -20.58
CA TYR A 13 14.75 -14.58 -21.34
C TYR A 13 14.17 -13.45 -20.50
N ALA A 14 13.80 -12.35 -21.17
CA ALA A 14 13.17 -11.21 -20.55
C ALA A 14 11.64 -11.42 -20.48
N VAL A 15 11.08 -11.17 -19.31
CA VAL A 15 9.64 -11.25 -19.01
C VAL A 15 9.17 -9.86 -18.58
N SER A 16 8.23 -9.29 -19.33
CA SER A 16 7.50 -8.11 -18.90
C SER A 16 6.57 -8.47 -17.74
N SER A 17 6.54 -7.64 -16.70
CA SER A 17 5.71 -7.74 -15.48
C SER A 17 4.23 -8.15 -15.69
N ASN A 18 3.65 -7.91 -16.87
CA ASN A 18 2.24 -8.17 -17.19
C ASN A 18 1.88 -9.63 -17.59
N VAL A 19 2.83 -10.57 -17.65
CA VAL A 19 2.53 -11.96 -18.04
C VAL A 19 2.63 -12.89 -16.83
N SER A 20 1.51 -13.08 -16.12
CA SER A 20 1.38 -14.00 -15.00
C SER A 20 0.92 -15.40 -15.46
N SER A 21 1.63 -16.02 -16.40
CA SER A 21 1.24 -17.36 -16.89
C SER A 21 2.38 -18.12 -17.58
N THR A 22 3.40 -18.55 -16.84
CA THR A 22 4.42 -19.50 -17.35
C THR A 22 4.53 -20.78 -16.51
N THR A 23 3.80 -20.90 -15.39
CA THR A 23 3.86 -22.09 -14.53
C THR A 23 3.38 -23.37 -15.23
N ASP A 24 2.38 -23.28 -16.09
CA ASP A 24 1.81 -24.45 -16.82
C ASP A 24 2.79 -25.02 -17.86
N ASP A 25 3.62 -24.16 -18.46
CA ASP A 25 4.61 -24.55 -19.46
C ASP A 25 5.82 -25.25 -18.84
N ILE A 26 6.23 -24.85 -17.63
CA ILE A 26 7.36 -25.45 -16.89
C ILE A 26 6.99 -26.86 -16.43
N ASP A 27 5.78 -27.07 -15.92
CA ASP A 27 5.33 -28.39 -15.48
C ASP A 27 5.22 -29.37 -16.66
N THR A 28 4.75 -28.86 -17.80
CA THR A 28 4.74 -29.62 -19.07
C THR A 28 6.16 -29.97 -19.52
N TYR A 29 7.10 -29.04 -19.42
CA TYR A 29 8.50 -29.29 -19.78
C TYR A 29 9.16 -30.31 -18.82
N ASN A 30 8.90 -30.19 -17.51
CA ASN A 30 9.35 -31.14 -16.49
C ASN A 30 8.83 -32.55 -16.74
N PHE A 31 7.58 -32.67 -17.20
CA PHE A 31 7.02 -33.96 -17.62
C PHE A 31 7.80 -34.58 -18.79
N TYR A 32 8.11 -33.80 -19.83
CA TYR A 32 8.90 -34.29 -20.98
C TYR A 32 10.33 -34.65 -20.59
N VAL A 33 11.00 -33.85 -19.75
CA VAL A 33 12.33 -34.16 -19.22
C VAL A 33 12.32 -35.45 -18.42
N GLY A 34 11.31 -35.65 -17.57
CA GLY A 34 11.08 -36.91 -16.85
C GLY A 34 10.89 -38.10 -17.78
N LEU A 35 10.16 -37.93 -18.88
CA LEU A 35 9.93 -38.99 -19.86
C LEU A 35 11.22 -39.37 -20.59
N VAL A 36 11.97 -38.39 -21.12
CA VAL A 36 13.23 -38.62 -21.84
C VAL A 36 14.28 -39.27 -20.94
N THR A 37 14.44 -38.76 -19.71
CA THR A 37 15.36 -39.36 -18.73
C THR A 37 14.98 -40.80 -18.41
N SER A 38 13.68 -41.11 -18.29
CA SER A 38 13.22 -42.50 -18.08
C SER A 38 13.61 -43.45 -19.21
N VAL A 39 13.61 -42.99 -20.47
CA VAL A 39 13.97 -43.80 -21.65
C VAL A 39 15.46 -44.15 -21.64
N VAL A 40 16.32 -43.20 -21.27
CA VAL A 40 17.77 -43.39 -21.23
C VAL A 40 18.20 -44.30 -20.06
N VAL A 41 17.46 -44.25 -18.95
CA VAL A 41 17.85 -44.90 -17.69
C VAL A 41 17.35 -46.34 -17.59
N LYS A 42 16.21 -46.66 -18.22
CA LYS A 42 15.66 -48.03 -18.25
C LYS A 42 16.65 -49.10 -18.74
N PRO A 43 17.42 -48.90 -19.83
CA PRO A 43 18.47 -49.84 -20.24
C PRO A 43 19.57 -50.06 -19.18
N LEU A 44 19.98 -49.00 -18.48
CA LEU A 44 20.96 -49.08 -17.39
C LEU A 44 20.43 -49.89 -16.20
N LEU A 45 19.13 -49.79 -15.90
CA LEU A 45 18.47 -50.64 -14.89
C LEU A 45 18.45 -52.12 -15.31
N GLY A 46 18.33 -52.41 -16.61
CA GLY A 46 18.43 -53.77 -17.15
C GLY A 46 19.80 -54.41 -16.89
N LEU A 47 20.88 -53.63 -16.95
CA LEU A 47 22.24 -54.09 -16.64
C LEU A 47 22.40 -54.48 -15.16
N VAL A 48 21.69 -53.81 -14.23
CA VAL A 48 21.68 -54.21 -12.80
C VAL A 48 21.12 -55.62 -12.65
N GLY A 49 20.07 -55.95 -13.41
CA GLY A 49 19.45 -57.27 -13.45
C GLY A 49 20.38 -58.38 -13.99
N ALA A 50 21.44 -58.04 -14.73
CA ALA A 50 22.42 -59.02 -15.21
C ALA A 50 23.65 -59.10 -14.28
N VAL A 51 24.19 -57.95 -13.86
CA VAL A 51 25.44 -57.87 -13.10
C VAL A 51 25.27 -58.35 -11.66
N VAL A 52 24.18 -57.96 -10.98
CA VAL A 52 23.97 -58.34 -9.57
C VAL A 52 23.82 -59.86 -9.42
N PRO A 53 22.97 -60.56 -10.21
CA PRO A 53 22.91 -62.01 -10.13
C PRO A 53 24.24 -62.70 -10.48
N ALA A 54 25.00 -62.18 -11.44
CA ALA A 54 26.31 -62.73 -11.79
C ALA A 54 27.32 -62.62 -10.64
N VAL A 55 27.38 -61.48 -9.93
CA VAL A 55 28.21 -61.31 -8.73
C VAL A 55 27.79 -62.27 -7.63
N LEU A 56 26.48 -62.37 -7.37
CA LEU A 56 25.93 -63.26 -6.34
C LEU A 56 26.26 -64.73 -6.62
N LEU A 57 26.21 -65.14 -7.90
CA LEU A 57 26.53 -66.50 -8.32
C LEU A 57 28.03 -66.78 -8.23
N CYS A 58 28.90 -65.86 -8.65
CA CYS A 58 30.35 -66.06 -8.67
C CYS A 58 31.02 -65.98 -7.28
N PHE A 59 30.53 -65.09 -6.41
CA PHE A 59 31.20 -64.78 -5.14
C PHE A 59 30.43 -65.23 -3.89
N PHE A 60 29.11 -65.38 -3.98
CA PHE A 60 28.25 -65.84 -2.88
C PHE A 60 27.61 -67.21 -3.16
N THR A 61 28.24 -68.03 -4.00
CA THR A 61 27.75 -69.34 -4.46
C THR A 61 27.32 -70.28 -3.32
N ARG A 62 28.07 -70.28 -2.21
CA ARG A 62 27.75 -71.09 -1.02
C ARG A 62 26.44 -70.69 -0.35
N LEU A 63 26.06 -69.41 -0.42
CA LEU A 63 24.82 -68.90 0.17
C LEU A 63 23.63 -69.02 -0.80
N THR A 64 23.88 -68.91 -2.11
CA THR A 64 22.84 -68.96 -3.14
C THR A 64 22.44 -70.39 -3.53
N MET A 65 23.35 -71.37 -3.49
CA MET A 65 23.11 -72.76 -3.92
C MET A 65 22.87 -73.76 -2.77
N GLN A 66 22.64 -73.33 -1.53
CA GLN A 66 22.30 -74.23 -0.42
C GLN A 66 20.83 -74.69 -0.46
N GLU A 67 20.62 -76.01 -0.36
CA GLU A 67 19.30 -76.70 -0.42
C GLU A 67 18.33 -76.29 0.71
N LYS A 68 18.85 -75.79 1.84
CA LYS A 68 18.10 -75.11 2.91
C LYS A 68 18.68 -73.72 3.16
N SER A 69 18.46 -72.78 2.24
CA SER A 69 18.79 -71.39 2.54
C SER A 69 17.84 -70.86 3.63
N SER A 70 18.39 -70.22 4.67
CA SER A 70 17.60 -69.51 5.68
C SER A 70 16.75 -68.41 5.03
N ARG A 71 15.55 -68.12 5.56
CA ARG A 71 14.75 -66.97 5.08
C ARG A 71 15.56 -65.68 5.13
N TRP A 72 16.42 -65.52 6.14
CA TRP A 72 17.31 -64.37 6.32
C TRP A 72 18.33 -64.19 5.20
N THR A 73 18.88 -65.28 4.64
CA THR A 73 19.84 -65.17 3.53
C THR A 73 19.17 -64.82 2.21
N ARG A 74 17.91 -65.26 1.99
CA ARG A 74 17.12 -64.80 0.83
C ARG A 74 16.77 -63.32 0.95
N TYR A 75 16.37 -62.87 2.14
CA TYR A 75 16.09 -61.46 2.40
C TYR A 75 17.34 -60.58 2.24
N SER A 76 18.50 -61.00 2.72
CA SER A 76 19.73 -60.19 2.57
C SER A 76 20.19 -60.06 1.11
N LEU A 77 20.05 -61.13 0.31
CA LEU A 77 20.36 -61.11 -1.13
C LEU A 77 19.36 -60.24 -1.91
N ALA A 78 18.07 -60.37 -1.62
CA ALA A 78 17.04 -59.50 -2.20
C ALA A 78 17.24 -58.04 -1.79
N LEU A 79 17.62 -57.78 -0.53
CA LEU A 79 17.90 -56.45 -0.01
C LEU A 79 19.12 -55.82 -0.70
N LEU A 80 20.20 -56.57 -0.95
CA LEU A 80 21.38 -56.06 -1.66
C LEU A 80 21.04 -55.65 -3.11
N GLY A 81 20.27 -56.47 -3.82
CA GLY A 81 19.78 -56.14 -5.16
C GLY A 81 18.81 -54.97 -5.18
N ASN A 82 17.88 -54.91 -4.21
CA ASN A 82 16.95 -53.80 -4.10
C ASN A 82 17.63 -52.49 -3.66
N ILE A 83 18.65 -52.53 -2.79
CA ILE A 83 19.41 -51.34 -2.38
C ILE A 83 20.20 -50.79 -3.56
N THR A 84 20.91 -51.65 -4.30
CA THR A 84 21.67 -51.21 -5.48
C THR A 84 20.75 -50.63 -6.57
N LEU A 85 19.60 -51.26 -6.81
CA LEU A 85 18.57 -50.75 -7.70
C LEU A 85 17.98 -49.42 -7.21
N TRP A 86 17.67 -49.33 -5.91
CA TRP A 86 17.12 -48.13 -5.28
C TRP A 86 18.10 -46.94 -5.32
N LEU A 87 19.39 -47.19 -5.10
CA LEU A 87 20.43 -46.15 -5.20
C LEU A 87 20.54 -45.57 -6.62
N LEU A 88 20.31 -46.39 -7.65
CA LEU A 88 20.37 -45.96 -9.05
C LEU A 88 19.09 -45.26 -9.52
N ILE A 89 17.91 -45.69 -9.06
CA ILE A 89 16.63 -45.10 -9.51
C ILE A 89 16.44 -43.66 -9.00
N ASN A 90 16.95 -43.34 -7.80
CA ASN A 90 16.60 -42.10 -7.11
C ASN A 90 17.20 -40.80 -7.64
N GLY A 91 18.24 -40.82 -8.50
CA GLY A 91 18.77 -39.56 -9.04
C GLY A 91 18.94 -39.46 -10.53
N PHE A 92 18.73 -40.54 -11.27
CA PHE A 92 18.49 -40.43 -12.70
C PHE A 92 17.11 -39.83 -13.04
N MET A 93 16.12 -39.95 -12.13
CA MET A 93 14.75 -39.44 -12.31
C MET A 93 14.50 -38.07 -11.66
N ALA A 94 15.52 -37.46 -11.04
CA ALA A 94 15.35 -36.25 -10.23
C ALA A 94 15.76 -34.96 -10.96
N LEU A 95 15.95 -35.02 -12.28
CA LEU A 95 16.18 -33.82 -13.10
C LEU A 95 14.91 -33.00 -13.18
N TYR A 96 14.97 -31.76 -12.71
CA TYR A 96 13.87 -30.82 -12.83
C TYR A 96 14.37 -29.46 -13.30
N VAL A 97 13.50 -28.78 -14.03
CA VAL A 97 13.65 -27.42 -14.50
C VAL A 97 12.96 -26.49 -13.53
N ARG A 98 13.66 -25.42 -13.17
CA ARG A 98 13.17 -24.36 -12.32
C ARG A 98 13.45 -23.02 -12.99
N GLU A 99 12.52 -22.09 -12.82
CA GLU A 99 12.75 -20.69 -13.13
C GLU A 99 13.31 -19.97 -11.91
N GLU A 100 14.37 -19.20 -12.15
CA GLU A 100 14.99 -18.34 -11.16
C GLU A 100 15.11 -16.93 -11.74
N THR A 101 14.56 -15.95 -11.02
CA THR A 101 14.72 -14.54 -11.40
C THR A 101 16.15 -14.12 -11.07
N VAL A 102 16.93 -13.83 -12.10
CA VAL A 102 18.36 -13.53 -11.95
C VAL A 102 18.60 -12.03 -11.87
N ARG A 103 17.80 -11.25 -12.58
CA ARG A 103 17.95 -9.79 -12.62
C ARG A 103 16.61 -9.12 -12.89
N VAL A 104 16.38 -7.96 -12.27
CA VAL A 104 15.26 -7.08 -12.60
C VAL A 104 15.85 -5.76 -13.03
N ASP A 105 15.64 -5.40 -14.30
CA ASP A 105 15.94 -4.06 -14.79
C ASP A 105 14.70 -3.19 -14.62
N VAL A 106 14.86 -2.17 -13.80
CA VAL A 106 13.81 -1.25 -13.41
C VAL A 106 13.85 -0.07 -14.38
N VAL A 107 12.70 0.28 -14.96
CA VAL A 107 12.62 1.32 -16.00
C VAL A 107 11.47 2.26 -15.66
N ILE A 108 11.77 3.56 -15.62
CA ILE A 108 10.79 4.64 -15.39
C ILE A 108 10.37 5.24 -16.74
N LYS A 109 9.07 5.28 -16.99
CA LYS A 109 8.47 5.98 -18.15
C LYS A 109 7.56 7.11 -17.70
N ASP A 110 7.11 7.93 -18.65
CA ASP A 110 6.18 9.04 -18.38
C ASP A 110 4.89 8.58 -17.68
N SER A 111 4.39 7.36 -17.97
CA SER A 111 3.21 6.78 -17.29
C SER A 111 3.43 6.46 -15.81
N ASP A 112 4.69 6.30 -15.39
CA ASP A 112 5.05 6.08 -14.00
C ASP A 112 5.16 7.39 -13.20
N LEU A 113 5.28 8.53 -13.88
CA LEU A 113 5.46 9.86 -13.31
C LEU A 113 4.19 10.73 -13.37
N PHE A 114 3.19 10.28 -14.13
CA PHE A 114 1.91 10.96 -14.31
C PHE A 114 0.75 9.97 -14.46
N GLY A 115 -0.28 10.14 -13.63
CA GLY A 115 -1.52 9.36 -13.68
C GLY A 115 -2.75 10.25 -13.85
N ASN A 116 -3.62 9.93 -14.79
CA ASN A 116 -4.91 10.64 -15.00
C ASN A 116 -6.14 9.76 -14.70
N GLU A 117 -5.96 8.66 -13.96
CA GLU A 117 -7.06 7.72 -13.67
C GLU A 117 -7.93 8.15 -12.48
N SER A 118 -9.18 8.51 -12.75
CA SER A 118 -10.19 8.71 -11.71
C SER A 118 -10.67 7.36 -11.19
N VAL A 119 -10.24 6.95 -9.99
CA VAL A 119 -10.69 5.70 -9.37
C VAL A 119 -11.92 5.94 -8.49
N SER A 120 -12.97 5.16 -8.72
CA SER A 120 -14.15 5.07 -7.85
C SER A 120 -13.77 4.36 -6.54
N VAL A 121 -13.88 5.05 -5.41
CA VAL A 121 -13.43 4.54 -4.11
C VAL A 121 -14.49 3.68 -3.46
N THR A 122 -14.21 2.39 -3.27
CA THR A 122 -14.96 1.54 -2.34
C THR A 122 -14.43 1.75 -0.92
N ALA A 123 -15.32 2.11 0.00
CA ALA A 123 -14.97 2.48 1.37
C ALA A 123 -14.52 1.26 2.20
N VAL A 124 -13.31 1.33 2.76
CA VAL A 124 -12.86 0.47 3.86
C VAL A 124 -12.09 1.33 4.86
N GLY A 125 -12.47 1.24 6.14
CA GLY A 125 -11.70 1.70 7.29
C GLY A 125 -11.82 3.19 7.65
N ARG A 126 -12.39 3.48 8.83
CA ARG A 126 -12.35 4.80 9.47
C ARG A 126 -10.96 5.05 10.07
N ALA A 127 -10.12 5.84 9.41
CA ALA A 127 -9.02 6.54 10.06
C ALA A 127 -9.55 7.82 10.75
N SER A 128 -9.03 8.15 11.93
CA SER A 128 -9.59 9.14 12.87
C SER A 128 -9.28 10.61 12.56
N SER A 129 -8.90 10.97 11.33
CA SER A 129 -8.68 12.37 10.94
C SER A 129 -9.70 12.89 9.92
N GLY A 130 -10.89 12.27 9.86
CA GLY A 130 -11.95 12.57 8.90
C GLY A 130 -12.85 13.78 9.22
N ASP A 131 -12.46 14.66 10.14
CA ASP A 131 -13.23 15.84 10.54
C ASP A 131 -12.67 17.11 9.91
N THR A 132 -12.49 17.11 8.59
CA THR A 132 -12.04 18.29 7.83
C THR A 132 -12.92 18.51 6.61
N ILE A 133 -12.88 19.72 6.06
CA ILE A 133 -13.55 20.08 4.79
C ILE A 133 -13.10 19.21 3.60
N LEU A 134 -11.99 18.49 3.74
CA LEU A 134 -11.47 17.56 2.74
C LEU A 134 -12.04 16.15 2.86
N ARG A 135 -12.88 15.88 3.87
CA ARG A 135 -13.47 14.55 4.11
C ARG A 135 -14.10 13.97 2.86
N SER A 136 -14.92 14.76 2.15
CA SER A 136 -15.61 14.32 0.94
C SER A 136 -14.67 14.07 -0.25
N ALA A 137 -13.46 14.66 -0.24
CA ALA A 137 -12.42 14.42 -1.25
C ALA A 137 -11.75 13.05 -1.04
N MET A 138 -11.70 12.58 0.22
CA MET A 138 -11.04 11.34 0.63
C MET A 138 -12.02 10.16 0.69
N GLN A 139 -13.25 10.45 1.07
CA GLN A 139 -14.35 9.50 1.20
C GLN A 139 -15.45 10.02 0.30
N LEU A 140 -15.46 9.64 -0.99
CA LEU A 140 -16.65 9.82 -1.81
C LEU A 140 -17.76 9.03 -1.12
N PRO A 141 -18.72 9.66 -0.44
CA PRO A 141 -19.75 8.92 0.23
C PRO A 141 -20.77 8.50 -0.84
N ASP A 142 -21.42 7.37 -0.60
CA ASP A 142 -22.65 6.99 -1.30
C ASP A 142 -23.80 7.91 -0.80
N VAL A 143 -23.66 9.21 -1.07
CA VAL A 143 -24.49 10.31 -0.51
C VAL A 143 -25.94 10.21 -0.99
N ALA A 144 -26.18 9.54 -2.11
CA ALA A 144 -27.51 9.37 -2.67
C ALA A 144 -28.40 8.43 -1.85
N ALA A 145 -27.83 7.48 -1.08
CA ALA A 145 -28.61 6.41 -0.45
C ALA A 145 -29.04 6.70 1.00
N GLY A 146 -28.33 7.57 1.74
CA GLY A 146 -28.53 7.75 3.19
C GLY A 146 -29.24 9.04 3.66
N ILE A 147 -29.36 10.07 2.82
CA ILE A 147 -29.74 11.44 3.28
C ILE A 147 -31.25 11.74 3.14
N ALA A 148 -32.03 10.83 2.57
CA ALA A 148 -33.38 11.15 2.07
C ALA A 148 -34.49 11.34 3.12
N ALA A 149 -34.26 11.21 4.43
CA ALA A 149 -35.35 11.21 5.40
C ALA A 149 -35.40 12.39 6.39
N GLY A 150 -34.40 13.31 6.40
CA GLY A 150 -34.30 14.48 7.29
C GLY A 150 -35.29 14.55 8.46
N GLN A 151 -34.82 14.42 9.70
CA GLN A 151 -35.68 14.21 10.89
C GLN A 151 -36.71 15.33 11.17
N CYS A 152 -36.56 16.48 10.51
CA CYS A 152 -37.48 17.61 10.52
C CYS A 152 -38.66 17.38 9.54
N LYS A 153 -39.90 17.64 9.98
CA LYS A 153 -41.13 17.29 9.26
C LYS A 153 -41.88 18.48 8.65
N ARG A 154 -41.60 19.71 9.09
CA ARG A 154 -42.31 20.91 8.61
C ARG A 154 -41.80 21.31 7.22
N PRO A 155 -42.66 21.52 6.21
CA PRO A 155 -42.21 21.95 4.90
C PRO A 155 -41.62 23.37 4.96
N SER A 156 -40.44 23.56 4.36
CA SER A 156 -39.81 24.85 4.14
C SER A 156 -40.08 25.33 2.71
N PRO A 157 -40.19 26.65 2.49
CA PRO A 157 -40.35 27.23 1.16
C PRO A 157 -39.10 27.15 0.26
N ARG A 158 -37.89 26.79 0.74
CA ARG A 158 -36.67 26.83 -0.11
C ARG A 158 -35.60 25.79 0.25
N ARG A 159 -34.91 25.29 -0.78
CA ARG A 159 -33.70 24.47 -0.65
C ARG A 159 -32.45 25.35 -0.56
N LEU A 160 -31.53 24.98 0.32
CA LEU A 160 -30.24 25.62 0.48
C LEU A 160 -29.17 24.88 -0.33
N PRO A 161 -28.33 25.57 -1.10
CA PRO A 161 -27.17 24.95 -1.72
C PRO A 161 -26.16 24.55 -0.63
N ALA A 162 -25.56 23.37 -0.82
CA ALA A 162 -24.45 22.87 -0.02
C ALA A 162 -23.54 22.10 -0.97
N GLN A 163 -22.67 22.84 -1.65
CA GLN A 163 -21.71 22.31 -2.62
C GLN A 163 -20.30 22.58 -2.12
N LEU A 164 -19.40 21.77 -2.66
CA LEU A 164 -18.01 21.74 -2.28
C LEU A 164 -17.23 21.54 -3.57
N ASP A 165 -16.35 22.48 -3.87
CA ASP A 165 -15.56 22.48 -5.08
C ASP A 165 -14.09 22.31 -4.72
N TYR A 166 -13.42 21.39 -5.42
CA TYR A 166 -12.01 21.08 -5.27
C TYR A 166 -11.24 21.57 -6.48
N GLY A 167 -10.14 22.29 -6.25
CA GLY A 167 -9.21 22.72 -7.30
C GLY A 167 -8.10 21.72 -7.60
N PHE A 168 -8.25 20.48 -7.15
CA PHE A 168 -7.37 19.35 -7.45
C PHE A 168 -8.22 18.10 -7.70
N GLN A 169 -7.66 17.14 -8.42
CA GLN A 169 -8.35 15.88 -8.70
C GLN A 169 -8.38 14.97 -7.48
N SER A 170 -9.58 14.60 -7.00
CA SER A 170 -9.73 13.61 -5.92
C SER A 170 -9.26 12.22 -6.36
N ARG A 171 -8.48 11.55 -5.52
CA ARG A 171 -7.97 10.19 -5.76
C ARG A 171 -8.26 9.27 -4.58
N GLY A 172 -8.52 8.00 -4.86
CA GLY A 172 -8.83 7.02 -3.82
C GLY A 172 -7.74 6.77 -2.80
N TRP A 173 -6.48 6.94 -3.20
CA TRP A 173 -5.32 6.80 -2.32
C TRP A 173 -5.08 8.04 -1.44
N MET A 174 -5.75 9.18 -1.65
CA MET A 174 -5.56 10.38 -0.81
C MET A 174 -5.90 10.14 0.66
N LYS A 175 -6.84 9.22 0.94
CA LYS A 175 -7.17 8.80 2.32
C LYS A 175 -5.99 8.15 3.04
N GLU A 176 -5.03 7.60 2.28
CA GLU A 176 -3.85 6.90 2.79
C GLU A 176 -2.72 7.86 3.18
N LEU A 177 -2.88 9.16 2.91
CA LEU A 177 -1.99 10.22 3.41
C LEU A 177 -2.31 10.60 4.86
N LEU A 178 -3.51 10.27 5.37
CA LEU A 178 -3.98 10.67 6.70
C LEU A 178 -3.10 10.20 7.88
N PRO A 179 -2.55 8.97 7.87
CA PRO A 179 -1.66 8.51 8.95
C PRO A 179 -0.38 9.36 9.09
N TYR A 180 0.00 10.10 8.05
CA TYR A 180 1.17 10.98 8.06
C TYR A 180 0.81 12.42 8.44
N ALA A 181 -0.40 12.66 8.98
CA ALA A 181 -0.71 13.95 9.58
C ALA A 181 0.29 14.24 10.71
N PRO A 182 1.00 15.37 10.68
CA PRO A 182 2.06 15.66 11.63
C PRO A 182 1.49 15.87 13.04
N GLU A 183 2.08 15.20 14.04
CA GLU A 183 1.73 15.43 15.44
C GLU A 183 2.31 16.77 15.93
N THR A 184 1.52 17.53 16.69
CA THR A 184 1.98 18.77 17.32
C THR A 184 2.84 18.46 18.53
N THR A 185 4.07 18.94 18.53
CA THR A 185 5.06 18.84 19.60
C THR A 185 5.56 20.23 20.00
N LYS A 186 6.18 20.35 21.18
CA LYS A 186 6.73 21.63 21.65
C LYS A 186 7.91 22.16 20.82
N THR A 187 8.49 21.33 19.96
CA THR A 187 9.63 21.70 19.11
C THR A 187 9.19 22.13 17.72
N ASN A 188 8.01 21.71 17.27
CA ASN A 188 7.50 21.99 15.93
C ASN A 188 6.31 22.97 15.94
N THR A 189 5.82 23.35 17.11
CA THR A 189 4.75 24.34 17.30
C THR A 189 5.10 25.35 18.38
N LEU A 190 4.73 26.62 18.15
CA LEU A 190 4.85 27.71 19.11
C LEU A 190 3.55 28.52 19.07
N SER A 191 2.79 28.52 20.18
CA SER A 191 1.59 29.34 20.33
C SER A 191 1.85 30.51 21.26
N VAL A 192 1.42 31.71 20.85
CA VAL A 192 1.65 32.97 21.55
C VAL A 192 0.36 33.78 21.61
N LEU A 193 0.10 34.43 22.74
CA LEU A 193 -1.00 35.39 22.88
C LEU A 193 -0.53 36.78 22.43
N LEU A 194 -1.40 37.50 21.72
CA LEU A 194 -1.12 38.86 21.25
C LEU A 194 -1.53 39.91 22.32
N ASP A 195 -1.12 39.69 23.57
CA ASP A 195 -1.35 40.60 24.69
C ASP A 195 -0.17 41.59 24.84
N GLU A 196 -0.39 42.72 25.53
CA GLU A 196 0.57 43.83 25.68
C GLU A 196 1.81 43.51 26.54
N GLY A 197 1.97 42.27 27.02
CA GLY A 197 3.11 41.83 27.82
C GLY A 197 3.76 40.55 27.29
N ALA A 198 4.74 40.67 26.41
CA ALA A 198 5.60 39.55 25.97
C ALA A 198 6.62 39.11 27.05
N ASP A 199 6.58 39.72 28.23
CA ASP A 199 7.58 39.62 29.30
C ASP A 199 7.59 38.26 30.04
N SER A 200 6.59 37.40 29.82
CA SER A 200 6.41 36.18 30.62
C SER A 200 6.85 34.86 29.96
N ILE A 201 7.65 34.88 28.89
CA ILE A 201 7.81 33.69 28.04
C ILE A 201 9.27 33.25 27.91
N GLU A 202 9.78 32.66 28.99
CA GLU A 202 11.20 32.28 29.17
C GLU A 202 11.70 31.14 28.24
N LYS A 203 10.84 30.53 27.41
CA LYS A 203 11.21 29.44 26.49
C LYS A 203 10.39 29.47 25.19
N MET A 204 10.64 30.46 24.34
CA MET A 204 10.19 30.41 22.94
C MET A 204 11.36 30.01 22.04
N VAL A 205 11.27 28.84 21.41
CA VAL A 205 12.14 28.51 20.27
C VAL A 205 11.26 28.59 19.04
N MET A 206 11.64 29.41 18.05
CA MET A 206 10.91 29.50 16.80
C MET A 206 11.05 28.17 16.06
N PRO A 207 9.95 27.50 15.65
CA PRO A 207 10.04 26.19 14.99
C PRO A 207 10.58 26.28 13.56
N MET A 208 10.86 27.47 13.05
CA MET A 208 11.33 27.74 11.69
C MET A 208 12.35 28.88 11.67
N LYS A 209 12.95 29.15 10.50
CA LYS A 209 13.82 30.32 10.34
C LYS A 209 13.06 31.62 10.59
N LEU A 210 13.66 32.58 11.28
CA LEU A 210 13.03 33.87 11.61
C LEU A 210 12.58 34.66 10.37
N THR A 211 13.34 34.59 9.28
CA THR A 211 12.98 35.21 7.99
C THR A 211 11.73 34.59 7.37
N ALA A 212 11.58 33.26 7.46
CA ALA A 212 10.37 32.56 7.01
C ALA A 212 9.17 32.92 7.91
N ALA A 213 9.36 32.97 9.23
CA ALA A 213 8.34 33.39 10.18
C ALA A 213 7.85 34.82 9.89
N ARG A 214 8.76 35.78 9.68
CA ARG A 214 8.44 37.18 9.30
C ARG A 214 7.60 37.24 8.02
N SER A 215 8.01 36.50 6.99
CA SER A 215 7.32 36.48 5.70
C SER A 215 5.92 35.88 5.83
N LEU A 216 5.77 34.76 6.53
CA LEU A 216 4.46 34.13 6.80
C LEU A 216 3.54 35.00 7.64
N VAL A 217 4.06 35.74 8.63
CA VAL A 217 3.29 36.73 9.39
C VAL A 217 2.78 37.84 8.47
N ASN A 218 3.64 38.40 7.62
CA ASN A 218 3.23 39.42 6.64
C ASN A 218 2.14 38.90 5.69
N TYR A 219 2.29 37.68 5.15
CA TYR A 219 1.27 37.06 4.32
C TYR A 219 -0.04 36.83 5.06
N ALA A 220 0.00 36.34 6.30
CA ALA A 220 -1.19 36.11 7.11
C ALA A 220 -1.93 37.41 7.42
N MET A 221 -1.20 38.48 7.75
CA MET A 221 -1.78 39.81 7.95
C MET A 221 -2.40 40.38 6.67
N ARG A 222 -1.72 40.23 5.53
CA ARG A 222 -2.23 40.66 4.23
C ARG A 222 -3.48 39.90 3.80
N ALA A 223 -3.45 38.58 3.91
CA ALA A 223 -4.59 37.72 3.63
C ALA A 223 -5.78 37.99 4.57
N THR A 224 -5.52 38.30 5.84
CA THR A 224 -6.56 38.73 6.78
C THR A 224 -7.26 39.99 6.27
N ASP A 225 -6.50 40.99 5.81
CA ASP A 225 -7.09 42.20 5.25
C ASP A 225 -7.93 41.92 4.00
N ASP A 226 -7.40 41.16 3.06
CA ASP A 226 -8.06 40.86 1.78
C ASP A 226 -9.33 40.01 1.97
N TYR A 227 -9.36 39.16 2.98
CA TYR A 227 -10.53 38.34 3.32
C TYR A 227 -11.70 39.15 3.91
N PHE A 228 -11.40 40.16 4.74
CA PHE A 228 -12.43 40.97 5.40
C PHE A 228 -12.78 42.26 4.65
N ARG A 229 -11.96 42.68 3.69
CA ARG A 229 -12.23 43.86 2.86
C ARG A 229 -13.32 43.56 1.82
N GLU A 230 -14.06 44.60 1.45
CA GLU A 230 -14.98 44.54 0.31
C GLU A 230 -14.21 44.20 -0.98
N GLN A 231 -14.74 43.25 -1.75
CA GLN A 231 -14.07 42.73 -2.93
C GLN A 231 -13.97 43.83 -4.01
N GLY A 232 -12.79 43.98 -4.62
CA GLY A 232 -12.54 45.01 -5.65
C GLY A 232 -12.08 46.38 -5.13
N VAL A 233 -11.99 46.58 -3.81
CA VAL A 233 -11.38 47.78 -3.22
C VAL A 233 -9.85 47.64 -3.21
N GLN A 234 -9.14 48.72 -3.59
CA GLN A 234 -7.67 48.74 -3.60
C GLN A 234 -7.07 48.45 -2.22
N ALA A 235 -6.00 47.65 -2.26
CA ALA A 235 -5.39 47.08 -1.08
C ALA A 235 -4.24 47.95 -0.58
N ASN A 236 -4.44 48.74 0.49
CA ASN A 236 -3.35 49.51 1.09
C ASN A 236 -2.46 48.61 1.98
N ALA A 237 -1.27 48.23 1.52
CA ALA A 237 -0.39 47.31 2.28
C ALA A 237 0.28 47.97 3.50
N SER A 238 0.42 49.30 3.52
CA SER A 238 1.23 50.03 4.51
C SER A 238 0.81 49.86 5.98
N LEU A 239 -0.46 49.52 6.24
CA LEU A 239 -1.00 49.42 7.60
C LEU A 239 -0.66 48.10 8.31
N PHE A 240 -0.17 47.11 7.58
CA PHE A 240 0.27 45.82 8.11
C PHE A 240 1.80 45.64 8.02
N ALA A 241 2.54 46.72 7.77
CA ALA A 241 3.99 46.64 7.81
C ALA A 241 4.44 46.32 9.25
N LEU A 242 5.29 45.30 9.40
CA LEU A 242 5.99 45.02 10.65
C LEU A 242 7.08 46.08 10.83
N SER A 243 6.71 47.21 11.41
CA SER A 243 7.65 48.26 11.80
C SER A 243 8.49 47.82 13.01
N ASP A 244 9.64 48.47 13.20
CA ASP A 244 10.45 48.39 14.42
C ASP A 244 11.15 47.04 14.70
N LEU A 245 11.35 46.20 13.67
CA LEU A 245 12.22 45.03 13.81
C LEU A 245 13.70 45.45 13.88
N PRO A 246 14.53 44.82 14.73
CA PRO A 246 15.96 45.11 14.81
C PRO A 246 16.70 44.86 13.48
N ASP A 247 17.71 45.68 13.15
CA ASP A 247 18.50 45.55 11.90
C ASP A 247 19.15 44.17 11.73
N ASN A 248 19.45 43.48 12.83
CA ASN A 248 20.08 42.15 12.81
C ASN A 248 19.07 40.99 12.77
N PHE A 249 17.76 41.26 12.69
CA PHE A 249 16.70 40.24 12.73
C PHE A 249 16.89 39.15 11.68
N ASP A 250 17.18 39.53 10.44
CA ASP A 250 17.30 38.59 9.31
C ASP A 250 18.53 37.66 9.42
N SER A 251 19.50 38.03 10.27
CA SER A 251 20.70 37.24 10.54
C SER A 251 20.64 36.43 11.84
N ALA A 252 19.56 36.56 12.62
CA ALA A 252 19.44 35.93 13.92
C ALA A 252 19.06 34.45 13.84
N SER A 253 19.45 33.68 14.86
CA SER A 253 19.08 32.27 15.00
C SER A 253 17.61 32.11 15.43
N SER A 254 16.97 31.00 15.04
CA SER A 254 15.63 30.62 15.51
C SER A 254 15.54 30.42 17.03
N ASP A 255 16.67 30.18 17.69
CA ASP A 255 16.77 30.03 19.15
C ASP A 255 16.87 31.39 19.88
N ASP A 256 16.97 32.51 19.16
CA ASP A 256 16.99 33.85 19.75
C ASP A 256 15.58 34.24 20.22
N VAL A 257 15.32 33.95 21.50
CA VAL A 257 14.06 34.25 22.19
C VAL A 257 13.71 35.74 22.06
N ARG A 258 14.70 36.63 22.13
CA ARG A 258 14.48 38.08 22.04
C ARG A 258 13.98 38.47 20.65
N MET A 259 14.55 37.91 19.59
CA MET A 259 14.09 38.19 18.22
C MET A 259 12.68 37.65 17.98
N THR A 260 12.36 36.50 18.54
CA THR A 260 10.99 35.97 18.52
C THR A 260 10.01 36.91 19.22
N GLN A 261 10.38 37.45 20.39
CA GLN A 261 9.57 38.42 21.12
C GLN A 261 9.38 39.73 20.33
N GLU A 262 10.42 40.25 19.68
CA GLU A 262 10.30 41.45 18.83
C GLU A 262 9.38 41.22 17.63
N LEU A 263 9.41 40.03 17.00
CA LEU A 263 8.46 39.69 15.93
C LEU A 263 7.00 39.69 16.44
N VAL A 264 6.76 39.06 17.59
CA VAL A 264 5.42 39.02 18.20
C VAL A 264 4.95 40.44 18.54
N LYS A 265 5.82 41.25 19.13
CA LYS A 265 5.51 42.64 19.50
C LYS A 265 5.21 43.52 18.27
N ALA A 266 6.01 43.39 17.21
CA ALA A 266 5.77 44.08 15.95
C ALA A 266 4.42 43.65 15.34
N THR A 267 4.09 42.35 15.39
CA THR A 267 2.81 41.81 14.92
C THR A 267 1.63 42.36 15.72
N THR A 268 1.71 42.35 17.05
CA THR A 268 0.67 42.90 17.93
C THR A 268 0.47 44.39 17.65
N THR A 269 1.55 45.15 17.46
CA THR A 269 1.50 46.59 17.16
C THR A 269 0.84 46.86 15.80
N ALA A 270 1.23 46.11 14.77
CA ALA A 270 0.64 46.22 13.43
C ALA A 270 -0.85 45.85 13.42
N MET A 271 -1.23 44.77 14.11
CA MET A 271 -2.64 44.38 14.26
C MET A 271 -3.47 45.42 15.02
N ASN A 272 -2.95 45.96 16.12
CA ASN A 272 -3.62 47.03 16.88
C ASN A 272 -3.82 48.28 16.00
N LEU A 273 -2.80 48.66 15.22
CA LEU A 273 -2.91 49.77 14.28
C LEU A 273 -3.97 49.51 13.21
N ALA A 274 -4.00 48.30 12.65
CA ALA A 274 -4.94 47.91 11.61
C ALA A 274 -6.40 47.88 12.12
N VAL A 275 -6.66 47.30 13.28
CA VAL A 275 -7.99 47.27 13.92
C VAL A 275 -8.50 48.68 14.23
N ASN A 276 -7.62 49.57 14.70
CA ASN A 276 -8.00 50.96 15.01
C ASN A 276 -8.28 51.81 13.76
N LYS A 277 -7.55 51.58 12.66
CA LYS A 277 -7.69 52.38 11.43
C LYS A 277 -8.73 51.84 10.45
N ARG A 278 -8.84 50.52 10.28
CA ARG A 278 -9.69 49.90 9.24
C ARG A 278 -11.08 49.61 9.77
N THR A 279 -12.11 50.14 9.10
CA THR A 279 -13.51 50.00 9.49
C THR A 279 -13.97 48.55 9.59
N HIS A 280 -13.56 47.70 8.65
CA HIS A 280 -13.94 46.27 8.60
C HIS A 280 -13.29 45.40 9.69
N LEU A 281 -12.25 45.88 10.38
CA LEU A 281 -11.54 45.14 11.43
C LEU A 281 -11.87 45.64 12.85
N ARG A 282 -12.63 46.73 13.00
CA ARG A 282 -12.88 47.42 14.28
C ARG A 282 -13.47 46.54 15.40
N ASN A 283 -14.10 45.43 15.03
CA ASN A 283 -14.79 44.54 15.97
C ASN A 283 -13.90 43.41 16.51
N PHE A 284 -12.62 43.37 16.11
CA PHE A 284 -11.66 42.39 16.57
C PHE A 284 -11.06 42.78 17.92
N SER A 285 -10.73 41.76 18.72
CA SER A 285 -10.15 41.87 20.04
C SER A 285 -8.73 41.30 20.00
N ILE A 286 -7.74 42.16 19.76
CA ILE A 286 -6.33 41.74 19.64
C ILE A 286 -5.81 41.11 20.93
N ALA A 287 -6.16 41.67 22.10
CA ALA A 287 -5.79 41.11 23.41
C ALA A 287 -6.34 39.68 23.68
N GLU A 288 -7.39 39.26 22.96
CA GLU A 288 -7.94 37.90 23.04
C GLU A 288 -7.56 37.03 21.83
N SER A 289 -6.68 37.54 20.96
CA SER A 289 -6.21 36.86 19.77
C SER A 289 -4.87 36.16 20.05
N SER A 290 -4.61 35.10 19.29
CA SER A 290 -3.37 34.34 19.41
C SER A 290 -2.77 34.05 18.05
N MET A 291 -1.49 33.70 18.05
CA MET A 291 -0.72 33.33 16.88
C MET A 291 -0.03 32.00 17.14
N GLU A 292 -0.12 31.09 16.17
CA GLU A 292 0.50 29.77 16.23
C GLU A 292 1.45 29.58 15.04
N PHE A 293 2.74 29.40 15.32
CA PHE A 293 3.76 29.04 14.36
C PHE A 293 3.93 27.52 14.33
N VAL A 294 4.06 26.95 13.15
CA VAL A 294 4.28 25.50 12.98
C VAL A 294 5.31 25.20 11.90
N GLN A 295 6.09 24.14 12.09
CA GLN A 295 6.93 23.54 11.05
C GLN A 295 6.71 22.03 11.04
N PHE A 296 6.12 21.51 9.97
CA PHE A 296 5.82 20.10 9.83
C PHE A 296 6.70 19.48 8.73
N PRO A 297 7.79 18.80 9.12
CA PRO A 297 8.59 18.02 8.17
C PRO A 297 7.96 16.64 7.98
N TRP A 298 7.75 16.25 6.72
CA TRP A 298 7.44 14.86 6.36
C TRP A 298 8.71 14.13 5.95
N LYS A 299 8.80 12.87 6.38
CA LYS A 299 9.85 11.97 5.93
C LYS A 299 9.48 11.45 4.55
N THR A 300 10.27 11.83 3.55
CA THR A 300 10.05 11.41 2.16
C THR A 300 11.29 10.77 1.57
N ASP A 301 11.10 10.00 0.49
CA ASP A 301 12.21 9.41 -0.24
C ASP A 301 12.89 10.43 -1.18
N SER A 302 12.19 11.52 -1.51
CA SER A 302 12.64 12.59 -2.42
C SER A 302 13.26 13.81 -1.73
N GLY A 303 13.70 13.67 -0.48
CA GLY A 303 14.34 14.74 0.27
C GLY A 303 13.41 15.42 1.28
N ASN A 304 13.54 16.74 1.43
CA ASN A 304 12.73 17.48 2.38
C ASN A 304 11.36 17.77 1.76
N LEU A 305 10.30 17.50 2.52
CA LEU A 305 8.96 18.03 2.27
C LEU A 305 8.51 18.67 3.58
N VAL A 306 8.37 19.98 3.60
CA VAL A 306 8.15 20.74 4.83
C VAL A 306 7.03 21.74 4.62
N PHE A 307 6.06 21.73 5.54
CA PHE A 307 5.05 22.78 5.67
C PHE A 307 5.40 23.68 6.84
N GLU A 308 5.67 24.95 6.57
CA GLU A 308 5.81 25.98 7.58
C GLU A 308 4.57 26.85 7.56
N GLY A 309 4.04 27.23 8.71
CA GLY A 309 2.82 28.02 8.75
C GLY A 309 2.68 28.91 9.97
N VAL A 310 1.89 29.97 9.78
CA VAL A 310 1.43 30.88 10.83
C VAL A 310 -0.09 30.89 10.79
N THR A 311 -0.71 30.60 11.92
CA THR A 311 -2.17 30.68 12.11
C THR A 311 -2.48 31.81 13.06
N LEU A 312 -3.24 32.80 12.57
CA LEU A 312 -3.80 33.89 13.36
C LEU A 312 -5.19 33.49 13.83
N GLU A 313 -5.37 33.29 15.13
CA GLU A 313 -6.68 33.10 15.75
C GLU A 313 -7.19 34.46 16.23
N ILE A 314 -8.11 35.04 15.46
CA ILE A 314 -8.62 36.39 15.65
C ILE A 314 -9.99 36.32 16.32
N SER A 315 -10.04 36.75 17.58
CA SER A 315 -11.27 36.77 18.37
C SER A 315 -12.06 38.05 18.10
N MET A 316 -13.37 37.95 17.88
CA MET A 316 -14.25 39.12 17.93
C MET A 316 -14.49 39.56 19.37
N GLY A 317 -14.72 40.85 19.59
CA GLY A 317 -15.02 41.39 20.91
C GLY A 317 -16.26 40.72 21.54
N LYS A 318 -16.19 40.42 22.85
CA LYS A 318 -17.26 39.74 23.63
C LYS A 318 -18.65 40.37 23.50
N GLN A 319 -18.71 41.66 23.16
CA GLN A 319 -19.96 42.41 23.07
C GLN A 319 -20.58 42.43 21.67
N PHE A 320 -19.89 41.85 20.68
CA PHE A 320 -20.30 41.93 19.30
C PHE A 320 -21.42 40.94 18.95
N LEU A 321 -21.30 39.69 19.38
CA LEU A 321 -22.32 38.67 19.17
C LEU A 321 -23.38 38.72 20.26
N ARG A 322 -24.36 39.60 20.05
CA ARG A 322 -25.55 39.68 20.89
C ARG A 322 -26.79 39.74 20.01
N ARG A 323 -27.74 38.86 20.29
CA ARG A 323 -28.96 38.68 19.49
C ARG A 323 -30.12 38.28 20.37
N GLU A 324 -31.25 38.94 20.17
CA GLU A 324 -32.55 38.59 20.77
C GLU A 324 -33.57 38.40 19.65
N VAL A 325 -34.37 37.34 19.74
CA VAL A 325 -35.33 36.97 18.71
C VAL A 325 -36.74 37.25 19.24
N ASN A 326 -37.49 38.09 18.54
CA ASN A 326 -38.89 38.33 18.84
C ASN A 326 -39.77 37.44 17.98
N PHE A 327 -40.70 36.73 18.61
CA PHE A 327 -41.56 35.76 17.95
C PHE A 327 -42.93 36.34 17.56
N MET A 328 -43.54 35.70 16.57
CA MET A 328 -44.97 35.79 16.26
C MET A 328 -45.41 34.41 15.75
N ASN A 329 -46.33 33.74 16.44
CA ASN A 329 -46.78 32.38 16.08
C ASN A 329 -45.60 31.39 15.89
N ASP A 330 -44.61 31.42 16.79
CA ASP A 330 -43.39 30.56 16.73
C ASP A 330 -42.54 30.80 15.46
N THR A 331 -42.73 31.91 14.74
CA THR A 331 -41.84 32.36 13.64
C THR A 331 -41.12 33.63 14.05
N THR A 332 -39.93 33.89 13.50
CA THR A 332 -39.21 35.11 13.84
C THR A 332 -39.91 36.31 13.22
N LYS A 333 -40.38 37.24 14.05
CA LYS A 333 -40.98 38.50 13.61
C LYS A 333 -39.92 39.57 13.34
N SER A 334 -38.95 39.65 14.24
CA SER A 334 -37.86 40.63 14.18
C SER A 334 -36.69 40.16 15.03
N VAL A 335 -35.48 40.58 14.66
CA VAL A 335 -34.27 40.31 15.41
C VAL A 335 -33.68 41.63 15.92
N VAL A 336 -33.24 41.65 17.18
CA VAL A 336 -32.53 42.78 17.77
C VAL A 336 -31.06 42.39 17.98
N TYR A 337 -30.14 43.28 17.62
CA TYR A 337 -28.70 43.07 17.75
C TYR A 337 -28.02 44.08 18.69
N GLY A 338 -26.84 43.69 19.18
CA GLY A 338 -25.88 44.59 19.81
C GLY A 338 -26.28 45.07 21.20
N SER A 339 -26.09 46.36 21.47
CA SER A 339 -26.22 46.94 22.82
C SER A 339 -27.64 46.94 23.39
N LYS A 340 -28.66 46.75 22.54
CA LYS A 340 -30.06 46.64 22.95
C LYS A 340 -30.38 45.28 23.58
N VAL A 341 -29.51 44.28 23.39
CA VAL A 341 -29.65 42.92 23.90
C VAL A 341 -28.85 42.77 25.19
N SER A 342 -29.36 41.96 26.11
CA SER A 342 -28.67 41.59 27.35
C SER A 342 -27.24 41.12 27.09
N ASN A 343 -26.30 41.54 27.94
CA ASN A 343 -24.90 41.17 27.81
C ASN A 343 -24.74 39.64 27.82
N GLY A 344 -24.00 39.11 26.83
CA GLY A 344 -23.70 37.69 26.74
C GLY A 344 -24.86 36.81 26.25
N LEU A 345 -25.99 37.38 25.83
CA LEU A 345 -27.13 36.63 25.30
C LEU A 345 -27.13 36.60 23.77
N PHE A 346 -27.24 35.41 23.21
CA PHE A 346 -27.47 35.21 21.78
C PHE A 346 -28.56 34.15 21.57
N GLU A 347 -29.68 34.54 20.99
CA GLU A 347 -30.83 33.67 20.74
C GLU A 347 -30.98 33.31 19.27
N ILE A 348 -31.40 32.07 19.01
CA ILE A 348 -31.64 31.51 17.67
C ILE A 348 -33.03 30.86 17.68
N ASN A 349 -33.85 31.14 16.66
CA ASN A 349 -35.11 30.43 16.49
C ASN A 349 -34.83 29.01 15.98
N ALA A 350 -35.04 28.00 16.84
CA ALA A 350 -34.73 26.61 16.50
C ALA A 350 -35.50 26.12 15.27
N LYS A 351 -36.71 26.64 15.08
CA LYS A 351 -37.60 26.22 14.00
C LYS A 351 -37.09 26.54 12.62
N GLU A 352 -36.51 27.72 12.45
CA GLU A 352 -36.11 28.28 11.15
C GLU A 352 -34.61 28.10 10.89
N GLU A 353 -33.81 27.93 11.94
CA GLU A 353 -32.34 28.00 11.85
C GLU A 353 -31.61 26.73 12.31
N CYS A 354 -32.29 25.76 12.94
CA CYS A 354 -31.63 24.58 13.53
C CYS A 354 -32.05 23.24 12.91
N GLY A 355 -31.16 22.27 13.02
CA GLY A 355 -31.41 20.85 12.82
C GLY A 355 -30.89 20.04 14.01
N ARG A 356 -30.77 18.71 13.82
CA ARG A 356 -30.40 17.79 14.90
C ARG A 356 -29.01 18.09 15.47
N TYR A 357 -28.06 18.42 14.60
CA TYR A 357 -26.63 18.49 14.94
C TYR A 357 -26.12 19.92 15.23
N GLY A 358 -26.93 20.95 14.96
CA GLY A 358 -26.54 22.34 15.16
C GLY A 358 -27.47 23.31 14.45
N CYS A 359 -27.05 24.56 14.36
CA CYS A 359 -27.81 25.64 13.75
C CYS A 359 -26.98 26.41 12.72
N VAL A 360 -27.67 26.99 11.73
CA VAL A 360 -27.14 27.99 10.80
C VAL A 360 -27.79 29.33 11.12
N VAL A 361 -26.97 30.31 11.51
CA VAL A 361 -27.47 31.58 12.06
C VAL A 361 -27.84 32.54 10.93
N SER A 362 -29.12 32.77 10.73
CA SER A 362 -29.63 33.76 9.77
C SER A 362 -29.72 35.15 10.42
N PRO A 363 -29.27 36.24 9.76
CA PRO A 363 -29.30 37.55 10.42
C PRO A 363 -30.66 38.23 10.46
N VAL A 364 -31.61 37.87 9.59
CA VAL A 364 -33.00 38.36 9.67
C VAL A 364 -33.94 37.43 10.45
N GLY A 365 -33.47 36.23 10.82
CA GLY A 365 -34.21 35.22 11.57
C GLY A 365 -35.44 34.60 10.88
N ALA A 366 -36.04 35.21 9.85
CA ALA A 366 -37.19 34.64 9.13
C ALA A 366 -37.30 35.00 7.64
N ALA A 367 -36.48 35.90 7.08
CA ALA A 367 -36.61 36.29 5.68
C ALA A 367 -35.63 35.52 4.78
N LEU A 368 -36.20 34.72 3.86
CA LEU A 368 -35.53 34.16 2.70
C LEU A 368 -34.86 35.29 1.90
N THR A 369 -33.54 35.44 1.97
CA THR A 369 -32.84 36.40 1.12
C THR A 369 -32.53 35.76 -0.23
N THR A 370 -32.73 36.47 -1.35
CA THR A 370 -32.19 36.12 -2.67
C THR A 370 -30.69 36.39 -2.76
N ALA A 371 -29.99 36.33 -1.63
CA ALA A 371 -28.62 36.78 -1.51
C ALA A 371 -27.66 35.79 -2.21
N PRO A 372 -26.55 36.30 -2.76
CA PRO A 372 -25.51 35.47 -3.36
C PRO A 372 -24.90 34.53 -2.31
N ALA A 373 -24.35 33.39 -2.74
CA ALA A 373 -23.59 32.51 -1.85
C ALA A 373 -22.21 33.13 -1.59
N ASP A 374 -21.76 33.13 -0.32
CA ASP A 374 -20.36 33.44 0.01
C ASP A 374 -19.55 32.14 0.02
N GLU A 375 -18.28 32.26 -0.32
CA GLU A 375 -17.34 31.16 -0.13
C GLU A 375 -16.94 31.14 1.34
N GLY A 376 -17.53 30.20 2.07
CA GLY A 376 -17.42 30.11 3.51
C GLY A 376 -16.01 29.74 3.99
N SER A 377 -15.81 28.46 4.30
CA SER A 377 -14.46 27.96 4.55
C SER A 377 -13.80 27.69 3.20
N GLN A 378 -12.58 28.19 3.05
CA GLN A 378 -11.87 28.10 1.78
C GLN A 378 -10.37 27.98 2.00
N VAL A 379 -9.73 27.27 1.06
CA VAL A 379 -8.29 27.17 0.96
C VAL A 379 -7.88 27.65 -0.43
N ARG A 380 -6.97 28.62 -0.47
CA ARG A 380 -6.43 29.26 -1.68
C ARG A 380 -4.92 29.03 -1.76
N VAL A 381 -4.36 29.12 -2.95
CA VAL A 381 -2.92 28.97 -3.18
C VAL A 381 -2.40 30.04 -4.14
N LEU A 382 -1.18 30.49 -3.91
CA LEU A 382 -0.43 31.45 -4.73
C LEU A 382 1.00 30.94 -4.96
N PRO A 383 1.65 31.32 -6.08
CA PRO A 383 3.07 31.08 -6.27
C PRO A 383 3.90 31.98 -5.33
N ILE A 384 5.15 31.59 -5.06
CA ILE A 384 6.13 32.40 -4.33
C ILE A 384 7.12 32.99 -5.32
N CYS A 385 7.46 34.27 -5.16
CA CYS A 385 8.46 34.96 -5.96
C CYS A 385 9.83 34.95 -5.28
N PHE A 386 10.88 34.92 -6.08
CA PHE A 386 12.26 35.01 -5.61
C PHE A 386 12.93 36.29 -6.06
N ASP A 387 13.76 36.86 -5.18
CA ASP A 387 14.65 37.96 -5.49
C ASP A 387 15.82 37.51 -6.39
N GLU A 388 16.67 38.46 -6.80
CA GLU A 388 17.88 38.18 -7.59
C GLU A 388 18.86 37.22 -6.90
N ASN A 389 18.85 37.18 -5.55
CA ASN A 389 19.70 36.31 -4.74
C ASN A 389 19.08 34.91 -4.56
N GLY A 390 17.86 34.70 -5.02
CA GLY A 390 17.09 33.48 -4.85
C GLY A 390 16.43 33.29 -3.48
N ASN A 391 16.34 34.33 -2.67
CA ASN A 391 15.55 34.36 -1.45
C ASN A 391 14.09 34.68 -1.77
N GLU A 392 13.20 34.30 -0.86
CA GLU A 392 11.79 34.65 -0.95
C GLU A 392 11.57 36.16 -0.89
N ASP A 393 10.88 36.70 -1.89
CA ASP A 393 10.54 38.11 -1.99
C ASP A 393 9.05 38.31 -1.69
N TYR A 394 8.78 38.74 -0.45
CA TYR A 394 7.43 39.06 0.01
C TYR A 394 6.78 40.19 -0.81
N GLU A 395 7.55 41.23 -1.16
CA GLU A 395 7.02 42.43 -1.82
C GLU A 395 6.57 42.08 -3.24
N ALA A 396 7.42 41.36 -3.98
CA ALA A 396 7.08 40.84 -5.30
C ALA A 396 5.91 39.83 -5.26
N THR A 397 5.88 38.96 -4.24
CA THR A 397 4.82 37.94 -4.10
C THR A 397 3.44 38.55 -3.83
N MET A 398 3.37 39.65 -3.05
CA MET A 398 2.13 40.33 -2.68
C MET A 398 1.86 41.61 -3.48
N ASN A 399 2.52 41.78 -4.63
CA ASN A 399 2.30 42.91 -5.52
C ASN A 399 1.00 42.74 -6.32
N VAL A 400 0.11 43.74 -6.23
CA VAL A 400 -1.22 43.75 -6.88
C VAL A 400 -1.14 43.63 -8.41
N ASP A 401 -0.10 44.17 -9.03
CA ASP A 401 0.06 44.18 -10.49
C ASP A 401 0.82 42.96 -11.01
N GLY A 402 1.44 42.17 -10.12
CA GLY A 402 2.18 40.94 -10.45
C GLY A 402 3.38 41.14 -11.38
N THR A 403 3.72 42.38 -11.74
CA THR A 403 4.77 42.74 -12.69
C THR A 403 6.18 42.60 -12.11
N GLU A 404 6.31 42.57 -10.79
CA GLU A 404 7.60 42.51 -10.08
C GLU A 404 8.07 41.07 -9.79
N CYS A 405 7.25 40.06 -10.08
CA CYS A 405 7.62 38.67 -9.89
C CYS A 405 8.32 38.12 -11.14
N GLU A 406 9.59 38.49 -11.31
CA GLU A 406 10.40 38.05 -12.46
C GLU A 406 10.70 36.54 -12.41
N ARG A 407 10.94 36.01 -11.21
CA ARG A 407 11.27 34.60 -10.99
C ARG A 407 10.34 33.95 -9.98
N ARG A 408 9.60 32.93 -10.41
CA ARG A 408 8.74 32.11 -9.55
C ARG A 408 9.51 30.93 -8.97
N SER A 409 9.12 30.52 -7.78
CA SER A 409 9.53 29.24 -7.21
C SER A 409 8.94 28.08 -7.99
N THR A 410 9.73 27.03 -8.19
CA THR A 410 9.30 25.74 -8.76
C THR A 410 9.17 24.65 -7.70
N SER A 411 9.59 24.93 -6.47
CA SER A 411 9.71 23.96 -5.37
C SER A 411 9.02 24.41 -4.09
N SER A 412 8.27 25.51 -4.14
CA SER A 412 7.47 25.98 -3.03
C SER A 412 6.22 26.73 -3.49
N MET A 413 5.19 26.70 -2.65
CA MET A 413 3.95 27.43 -2.87
C MET A 413 3.39 27.98 -1.56
N LEU A 414 2.60 29.04 -1.68
CA LEU A 414 1.98 29.75 -0.57
C LEU A 414 0.50 29.39 -0.48
N VAL A 415 0.06 28.93 0.68
CA VAL A 415 -1.26 28.36 0.92
C VAL A 415 -1.96 29.18 2.00
N PHE A 416 -3.19 29.58 1.72
CA PHE A 416 -4.05 30.34 2.63
C PHE A 416 -5.28 29.56 2.98
N SER A 417 -5.59 29.43 4.26
CA SER A 417 -6.80 28.76 4.72
C SER A 417 -7.58 29.66 5.67
N PHE A 418 -8.87 29.78 5.39
CA PHE A 418 -9.79 30.63 6.11
C PHE A 418 -10.86 29.76 6.77
N ALA A 419 -10.88 29.79 8.10
CA ALA A 419 -11.82 29.05 8.92
C ALA A 419 -12.52 29.98 9.91
N LYS A 420 -13.69 29.54 10.38
CA LYS A 420 -14.43 30.27 11.40
C LYS A 420 -15.21 29.33 12.29
N ARG A 421 -15.35 29.69 13.56
CA ARG A 421 -16.18 28.95 14.51
C ARG A 421 -16.83 29.89 15.51
N ILE A 422 -17.99 29.51 16.02
CA ILE A 422 -18.63 30.15 17.16
C ILE A 422 -18.42 29.27 18.38
N VAL A 423 -17.86 29.85 19.44
CA VAL A 423 -17.61 29.19 20.73
C VAL A 423 -18.30 30.00 21.84
N GLY A 424 -18.52 29.40 23.00
CA GLY A 424 -19.08 30.11 24.16
C GLY A 424 -19.14 29.26 25.41
N ASP A 425 -19.73 29.80 26.47
CA ASP A 425 -19.77 29.14 27.78
C ASP A 425 -20.84 28.06 27.85
N ALA A 426 -22.02 28.32 27.28
CA ALA A 426 -23.12 27.38 27.30
C ALA A 426 -24.03 27.49 26.07
N ILE A 427 -24.60 26.35 25.68
CA ILE A 427 -25.68 26.25 24.70
C ILE A 427 -26.87 25.54 25.35
N ARG A 428 -28.07 26.10 25.21
CA ARG A 428 -29.30 25.58 25.84
C ARG A 428 -30.49 25.69 24.89
N SER A 429 -31.37 24.71 24.92
CA SER A 429 -32.66 24.75 24.22
C SER A 429 -33.76 25.03 25.23
N SER A 430 -34.59 26.05 24.99
CA SER A 430 -35.68 26.45 25.90
C SER A 430 -36.96 26.76 25.13
N LEU A 431 -38.11 26.36 25.67
CA LEU A 431 -39.41 26.78 25.16
C LEU A 431 -39.74 28.17 25.74
N VAL A 432 -40.10 29.09 24.86
CA VAL A 432 -40.55 30.44 25.20
C VAL A 432 -42.02 30.55 24.82
N ASN A 433 -42.85 30.94 25.78
CA ASN A 433 -44.28 31.13 25.55
C ASN A 433 -44.51 32.50 24.91
N ASP A 434 -45.05 32.50 23.69
CA ASP A 434 -45.64 33.67 23.05
C ASP A 434 -47.17 33.65 23.28
N SER A 435 -47.79 34.82 23.16
CA SER A 435 -49.23 35.10 23.21
C SER A 435 -50.12 34.16 22.36
N THR A 436 -49.55 33.40 21.43
CA THR A 436 -50.23 32.58 20.44
C THR A 436 -49.65 31.16 20.28
N GLY A 437 -48.59 30.79 21.00
CA GLY A 437 -47.95 29.47 20.92
C GLY A 437 -46.63 29.34 21.67
N GLU A 438 -46.06 28.13 21.70
CA GLU A 438 -44.73 27.86 22.26
C GLU A 438 -43.67 27.88 21.14
N ALA A 439 -42.61 28.67 21.33
CA ALA A 439 -41.47 28.73 20.41
C ALA A 439 -40.23 28.06 21.01
N LEU A 440 -39.54 27.22 20.22
CA LEU A 440 -38.28 26.64 20.67
C LEU A 440 -37.12 27.58 20.33
N VAL A 441 -36.41 28.02 21.36
CA VAL A 441 -35.30 28.97 21.26
C VAL A 441 -34.01 28.32 21.74
N VAL A 442 -32.97 28.45 20.94
CA VAL A 442 -31.61 28.09 21.34
C VAL A 442 -30.93 29.33 21.89
N LYS A 443 -30.48 29.27 23.14
CA LYS A 443 -29.78 30.34 23.84
C LYS A 443 -28.31 29.99 23.99
N LEU A 444 -27.45 30.87 23.51
CA LEU A 444 -26.01 30.81 23.70
C LEU A 444 -25.61 31.84 24.76
N THR A 445 -24.71 31.45 25.65
CA THR A 445 -24.15 32.31 26.70
C THR A 445 -22.71 32.68 26.38
N ASN A 446 -22.40 33.98 26.38
CA ASN A 446 -21.09 34.56 26.06
C ASN A 446 -20.52 34.01 24.74
N ALA A 447 -21.37 33.91 23.72
CA ALA A 447 -20.95 33.46 22.40
C ALA A 447 -19.97 34.45 21.77
N ARG A 448 -18.90 33.93 21.19
CA ARG A 448 -17.89 34.69 20.45
C ARG A 448 -17.54 33.98 19.15
N LYS A 449 -17.23 34.78 18.14
CA LYS A 449 -16.82 34.33 16.83
C LYS A 449 -15.31 34.40 16.78
N ILE A 450 -14.71 33.32 16.33
CA ILE A 450 -13.28 33.19 16.16
C ILE A 450 -13.05 32.94 14.68
N TYR A 451 -12.26 33.80 14.06
CA TYR A 451 -11.72 33.57 12.73
C TYR A 451 -10.33 32.97 12.87
N GLN A 452 -10.00 32.04 11.99
CA GLN A 452 -8.64 31.55 11.87
C GLN A 452 -8.17 31.75 10.43
N VAL A 453 -7.04 32.45 10.30
CA VAL A 453 -6.37 32.67 9.02
C VAL A 453 -5.00 32.02 9.12
N THR A 454 -4.79 30.96 8.33
CA THR A 454 -3.48 30.32 8.21
C THR A 454 -2.83 30.77 6.91
N ALA A 455 -1.62 31.30 6.98
CA ALA A 455 -0.70 31.38 5.84
C ALA A 455 0.37 30.29 6.03
N GLY A 456 0.58 29.46 5.02
CA GLY A 456 1.53 28.38 5.06
C GLY A 456 2.36 28.29 3.79
N ARG A 457 3.61 27.88 3.91
CA ARG A 457 4.53 27.59 2.82
C ARG A 457 4.75 26.09 2.78
N LEU A 458 4.31 25.44 1.70
CA LEU A 458 4.75 24.08 1.40
C LEU A 458 6.00 24.18 0.53
N SER A 459 7.07 23.53 0.96
CA SER A 459 8.33 23.44 0.22
C SER A 459 8.75 21.98 0.07
N TRP A 460 9.29 21.62 -1.09
CA TRP A 460 9.73 20.26 -1.39
C TRP A 460 11.04 20.25 -2.17
N ASP A 461 11.83 19.21 -1.98
CA ASP A 461 12.96 18.90 -2.84
C ASP A 461 12.53 17.95 -3.97
N THR A 462 13.13 18.11 -5.14
CA THR A 462 13.04 17.16 -6.23
C THR A 462 14.31 16.32 -6.28
N THR A 463 14.15 15.02 -6.46
CA THR A 463 15.28 14.08 -6.60
C THR A 463 15.16 13.31 -7.90
N ASP A 464 16.30 12.90 -8.46
CA ASP A 464 16.32 11.92 -9.54
C ASP A 464 15.81 10.56 -9.01
N LEU A 465 14.58 10.24 -9.40
CA LEU A 465 13.89 9.00 -9.01
C LEU A 465 14.55 7.77 -9.62
N ALA A 466 15.21 7.92 -10.77
CA ALA A 466 15.90 6.82 -11.43
C ALA A 466 17.12 6.39 -10.60
N SER A 467 17.96 7.35 -10.23
CA SER A 467 19.09 7.11 -9.31
C SER A 467 18.63 6.64 -7.92
N LYS A 468 17.51 7.15 -7.41
CA LYS A 468 17.00 6.78 -6.09
C LYS A 468 16.51 5.33 -5.99
N TYR A 469 15.88 4.84 -7.07
CA TYR A 469 15.24 3.51 -7.11
C TYR A 469 15.94 2.51 -8.02
N ASP A 470 17.27 2.66 -8.20
CA ASP A 470 18.12 1.79 -9.02
C ASP A 470 17.52 1.49 -10.41
N ALA A 471 16.92 2.51 -11.01
CA ALA A 471 16.16 2.42 -12.26
C ALA A 471 16.85 3.18 -13.39
N SER A 472 16.56 2.77 -14.62
CA SER A 472 16.90 3.52 -15.82
C SER A 472 15.79 4.51 -16.17
N CYS A 473 16.18 5.71 -16.59
CA CYS A 473 15.26 6.76 -17.01
C CYS A 473 15.01 6.68 -18.52
N GLU A 474 13.80 6.30 -18.93
CA GLU A 474 13.34 6.41 -20.32
C GLU A 474 12.34 7.57 -20.52
N ALA A 475 11.88 8.20 -19.43
CA ALA A 475 11.09 9.42 -19.45
C ALA A 475 11.92 10.64 -19.91
N SER A 476 11.26 11.75 -20.23
CA SER A 476 11.96 13.01 -20.59
C SER A 476 12.77 13.59 -19.43
N ASP A 477 12.24 13.51 -18.22
CA ASP A 477 12.89 13.85 -16.95
C ASP A 477 12.42 12.86 -15.88
N CYS A 478 13.35 12.37 -15.04
CA CYS A 478 13.04 11.49 -13.91
C CYS A 478 13.19 12.20 -12.56
N ASN A 479 13.39 13.51 -12.54
CA ASN A 479 13.27 14.28 -11.31
C ASN A 479 11.80 14.30 -10.85
N GLY A 480 11.59 14.18 -9.55
CA GLY A 480 10.25 14.22 -9.00
C GLY A 480 10.20 14.19 -7.49
N VAL A 481 8.98 14.11 -6.98
CA VAL A 481 8.66 14.05 -5.56
C VAL A 481 7.99 12.72 -5.25
N ALA A 482 8.35 12.10 -4.14
CA ALA A 482 7.85 10.80 -3.70
C ALA A 482 7.33 10.89 -2.27
N PHE A 483 6.16 10.34 -1.98
CA PHE A 483 5.58 10.37 -0.63
C PHE A 483 5.07 8.98 -0.21
N PRO A 484 5.40 8.50 0.99
CA PRO A 484 4.94 7.20 1.47
C PRO A 484 3.45 7.20 1.83
N LEU A 485 2.75 6.10 1.55
CA LEU A 485 1.34 5.88 1.92
C LEU A 485 1.23 4.86 3.06
N SER A 486 0.05 4.79 3.72
CA SER A 486 -0.26 4.18 5.05
C SER A 486 0.60 3.01 5.57
N ASP A 487 1.10 2.14 4.70
CA ASP A 487 1.82 0.92 5.05
C ASP A 487 3.34 0.99 4.79
N ASP A 488 3.88 2.14 4.37
CA ASP A 488 5.23 2.34 3.79
C ASP A 488 5.54 1.42 2.59
N ALA A 489 4.69 0.45 2.28
CA ALA A 489 4.78 -0.48 1.16
C ALA A 489 4.36 0.16 -0.16
N GLN A 490 3.69 1.31 -0.12
CA GLN A 490 3.25 2.06 -1.27
C GLN A 490 3.80 3.48 -1.20
N ILE A 491 4.15 4.01 -2.37
CA ILE A 491 4.65 5.38 -2.54
C ILE A 491 3.84 6.02 -3.65
N VAL A 492 3.38 7.25 -3.46
CA VAL A 492 2.92 8.09 -4.56
C VAL A 492 4.09 8.89 -5.11
N ILE A 493 4.29 8.85 -6.43
CA ILE A 493 5.35 9.57 -7.12
C ILE A 493 4.74 10.52 -8.15
N VAL A 494 5.30 11.72 -8.26
CA VAL A 494 4.95 12.69 -9.29
C VAL A 494 6.23 13.27 -9.90
N GLY A 495 6.29 13.34 -11.23
CA GLY A 495 7.40 14.00 -11.94
C GLY A 495 7.40 15.52 -11.71
N SER A 496 8.58 16.12 -11.70
CA SER A 496 8.81 17.57 -11.56
C SER A 496 7.96 18.39 -12.54
N ASP A 497 7.94 17.98 -13.81
CA ASP A 497 7.20 18.62 -14.91
C ASP A 497 5.66 18.59 -14.71
N HIS A 498 5.17 17.73 -13.82
CA HIS A 498 3.75 17.59 -13.51
C HIS A 498 3.33 18.37 -12.25
N VAL A 499 4.27 18.98 -11.53
CA VAL A 499 4.00 19.91 -10.43
C VAL A 499 3.92 21.34 -10.97
N ARG A 500 2.73 21.75 -11.39
CA ARG A 500 2.53 22.98 -12.17
C ARG A 500 2.35 24.23 -11.31
N VAL A 501 3.39 24.62 -10.57
CA VAL A 501 3.39 25.89 -9.78
C VAL A 501 3.19 27.11 -10.68
N ASN A 502 3.63 27.03 -11.94
CA ASN A 502 3.47 28.11 -12.92
C ASN A 502 2.01 28.32 -13.36
N ASP A 503 1.14 27.33 -13.20
CA ASP A 503 -0.30 27.45 -13.51
C ASP A 503 -1.07 28.21 -12.42
N LEU A 504 -0.45 28.50 -11.28
CA LEU A 504 -1.07 29.26 -10.20
C LEU A 504 -1.26 30.72 -10.60
N THR A 505 -2.39 31.29 -10.19
CA THR A 505 -2.69 32.71 -10.38
C THR A 505 -1.76 33.56 -9.54
N MET A 506 -1.30 34.69 -10.09
CA MET A 506 -0.59 35.69 -9.30
C MET A 506 -1.50 36.30 -8.23
N TYR A 507 -0.89 36.91 -7.22
CA TYR A 507 -1.62 37.67 -6.21
C TYR A 507 -2.47 38.78 -6.88
N THR A 508 -3.67 38.95 -6.37
CA THR A 508 -4.51 40.11 -6.66
C THR A 508 -5.22 40.54 -5.37
N SER A 509 -5.74 41.76 -5.33
CA SER A 509 -6.50 42.26 -4.17
C SER A 509 -7.86 41.58 -3.96
N SER A 510 -8.29 40.71 -4.88
CA SER A 510 -9.53 39.93 -4.76
C SER A 510 -9.23 38.46 -4.54
N LEU A 511 -9.68 37.94 -3.39
CA LEU A 511 -9.49 36.55 -3.00
C LEU A 511 -10.13 35.56 -3.98
N LEU A 512 -11.22 35.97 -4.64
CA LEU A 512 -11.96 35.15 -5.60
C LEU A 512 -11.12 34.78 -6.83
N LEU A 513 -10.10 35.59 -7.15
CA LEU A 513 -9.21 35.37 -8.30
C LEU A 513 -8.02 34.47 -7.96
N TRP A 514 -7.78 34.17 -6.68
CA TRP A 514 -6.70 33.27 -6.28
C TRP A 514 -7.07 31.84 -6.59
N THR A 515 -6.12 31.00 -7.00
CA THR A 515 -6.37 29.58 -7.30
C THR A 515 -7.04 28.89 -6.09
N PRO A 516 -8.29 28.40 -6.22
CA PRO A 516 -8.93 27.64 -5.17
C PRO A 516 -8.31 26.26 -5.07
N LEU A 517 -8.04 25.77 -3.85
CA LEU A 517 -7.82 24.35 -3.60
C LEU A 517 -9.09 23.69 -3.06
N VAL A 518 -9.81 24.40 -2.18
CA VAL A 518 -11.08 23.95 -1.59
C VAL A 518 -11.97 25.16 -1.39
N THR A 519 -13.22 25.09 -1.82
CA THR A 519 -14.23 26.09 -1.49
C THR A 519 -15.53 25.41 -1.12
N SER A 520 -16.23 25.95 -0.12
CA SER A 520 -17.58 25.52 0.26
C SER A 520 -18.54 26.69 0.13
N ASN A 521 -19.61 26.49 -0.63
CA ASN A 521 -20.67 27.49 -0.82
C ASN A 521 -21.87 27.25 0.10
N ALA A 522 -21.65 26.61 1.26
CA ALA A 522 -22.69 26.29 2.22
C ALA A 522 -23.21 27.51 3.03
N GLN A 523 -23.01 28.74 2.57
CA GLN A 523 -23.41 29.95 3.30
C GLN A 523 -24.35 30.82 2.47
N GLU A 524 -25.51 31.12 3.03
CA GLU A 524 -26.32 32.26 2.58
C GLU A 524 -25.56 33.54 2.96
N VAL A 525 -25.48 34.55 2.09
CA VAL A 525 -25.09 35.90 2.52
C VAL A 525 -26.33 36.60 3.05
N ASP A 526 -26.17 37.46 4.04
CA ASP A 526 -27.18 38.46 4.34
C ASP A 526 -26.47 39.80 4.52
N MET A 527 -27.20 40.89 4.30
CA MET A 527 -26.69 42.26 4.23
C MET A 527 -26.25 42.83 5.59
N SER A 528 -26.22 42.00 6.64
CA SER A 528 -25.64 42.37 7.93
C SER A 528 -24.17 41.96 7.93
N ASP A 529 -23.25 42.93 7.94
CA ASP A 529 -21.78 42.72 7.92
C ASP A 529 -21.24 41.88 9.11
N ILE A 530 -22.11 41.48 10.04
CA ILE A 530 -21.78 40.86 11.34
C ILE A 530 -21.78 39.32 11.26
N LEU A 531 -22.78 38.73 10.59
CA LEU A 531 -23.04 37.29 10.57
C LEU A 531 -23.28 36.83 9.13
N LYS A 532 -22.39 35.99 8.61
CA LYS A 532 -22.46 35.42 7.25
C LYS A 532 -22.89 33.96 7.32
N ASN A 533 -24.13 33.72 7.77
CA ASN A 533 -24.71 32.39 8.01
C ASN A 533 -23.74 31.41 8.67
N ASP A 534 -23.28 31.80 9.86
CA ASP A 534 -22.31 31.05 10.63
C ASP A 534 -22.94 29.79 11.24
N PHE A 535 -22.17 28.70 11.28
CA PHE A 535 -22.61 27.47 11.92
C PHE A 535 -22.35 27.51 13.43
N VAL A 536 -23.36 27.08 14.18
CA VAL A 536 -23.30 26.91 15.62
C VAL A 536 -23.44 25.43 15.93
N PHE A 537 -22.36 24.84 16.42
CA PHE A 537 -22.32 23.44 16.80
C PHE A 537 -22.21 23.31 18.33
N PRO A 538 -23.03 22.45 18.98
CA PRO A 538 -23.01 22.29 20.43
C PRO A 538 -21.65 21.87 21.00
N ARG A 539 -20.80 21.20 20.19
CA ARG A 539 -19.44 20.77 20.59
C ARG A 539 -18.47 21.91 20.89
N ASN A 540 -18.77 23.13 20.41
CA ASN A 540 -17.92 24.31 20.60
C ASN A 540 -18.21 25.08 21.89
N PHE A 541 -19.13 24.59 22.73
CA PHE A 541 -19.53 25.23 23.98
C PHE A 541 -19.07 24.41 25.17
N ALA A 542 -18.58 25.08 26.22
CA ALA A 542 -18.07 24.40 27.41
C ALA A 542 -19.17 23.59 28.13
N ASN A 543 -20.38 24.13 28.22
CA ASN A 543 -21.54 23.44 28.78
C ASN A 543 -22.62 23.15 27.72
N ARG A 544 -22.88 21.85 27.50
CA ARG A 544 -23.88 21.33 26.56
C ARG A 544 -24.99 20.50 27.22
N SER A 545 -25.07 20.43 28.55
CA SER A 545 -25.99 19.51 29.24
C SER A 545 -27.47 19.81 28.99
N ASN A 546 -27.79 21.07 28.67
CA ASN A 546 -29.15 21.56 28.46
C ASN A 546 -29.47 21.78 26.98
N TRP A 547 -28.63 21.28 26.07
CA TRP A 547 -28.93 21.23 24.65
C TRP A 547 -29.81 20.03 24.35
N THR A 548 -30.96 20.27 23.71
CA THR A 548 -31.77 19.21 23.12
C THR A 548 -31.67 19.30 21.60
N PRO A 549 -31.34 18.19 20.90
CA PRO A 549 -31.39 18.14 19.44
C PRO A 549 -32.76 18.59 18.90
N VAL A 550 -32.75 19.34 17.80
CA VAL A 550 -33.97 19.89 17.19
C VAL A 550 -34.44 18.95 16.08
N ASP A 551 -35.63 18.37 16.22
CA ASP A 551 -36.23 17.44 15.26
C ASP A 551 -37.78 17.56 15.18
N GLY A 552 -38.39 16.76 14.30
CA GLY A 552 -39.84 16.66 14.19
C GLY A 552 -40.51 17.92 13.66
N SER A 553 -41.59 18.37 14.30
CA SER A 553 -42.33 19.57 13.88
C SER A 553 -41.68 20.88 14.37
N ARG A 554 -40.60 20.79 15.15
CA ARG A 554 -39.89 21.93 15.75
C ARG A 554 -38.75 22.47 14.89
N CYS A 555 -38.59 21.96 13.67
CA CYS A 555 -37.66 22.45 12.66
C CYS A 555 -38.22 22.23 11.25
N GLU A 556 -37.74 23.04 10.32
CA GLU A 556 -38.01 22.90 8.90
C GLU A 556 -37.21 21.77 8.25
N ARG A 557 -37.89 20.99 7.39
CA ARG A 557 -37.34 19.80 6.72
C ARG A 557 -36.09 20.13 5.92
N GLU A 558 -36.15 21.15 5.07
CA GLU A 558 -35.06 21.55 4.18
C GLU A 558 -33.84 22.07 4.97
N ARG A 559 -34.07 22.81 6.08
CA ARG A 559 -33.00 23.25 7.00
C ARG A 559 -32.38 22.06 7.74
N GLY A 560 -33.20 21.12 8.21
CA GLY A 560 -32.74 19.87 8.82
C GLY A 560 -31.86 19.06 7.87
N VAL A 561 -32.34 18.80 6.64
CA VAL A 561 -31.58 18.08 5.60
C VAL A 561 -30.28 18.81 5.26
N PHE A 562 -30.31 20.14 5.16
CA PHE A 562 -29.11 20.95 4.93
C PHE A 562 -28.09 20.80 6.06
N MET A 563 -28.50 20.96 7.32
CA MET A 563 -27.60 20.83 8.48
C MET A 563 -27.05 19.41 8.63
N ASP A 564 -27.89 18.39 8.40
CA ASP A 564 -27.47 16.98 8.40
C ASP A 564 -26.41 16.73 7.31
N ARG A 565 -26.56 17.33 6.13
CA ARG A 565 -25.57 17.24 5.04
C ARG A 565 -24.28 17.98 5.37
N VAL A 566 -24.37 19.21 5.88
CA VAL A 566 -23.21 20.03 6.25
C VAL A 566 -22.36 19.33 7.32
N GLU A 567 -23.01 18.73 8.33
CA GLU A 567 -22.32 18.02 9.40
C GLU A 567 -21.73 16.68 8.92
N SER A 568 -22.53 15.84 8.24
CA SER A 568 -22.09 14.50 7.83
C SER A 568 -20.95 14.52 6.80
N LEU A 569 -20.96 15.52 5.91
CA LEU A 569 -19.92 15.72 4.89
C LEU A 569 -18.82 16.68 5.34
N HIS A 570 -18.95 17.27 6.53
CA HIS A 570 -18.05 18.27 7.09
C HIS A 570 -17.78 19.44 6.13
N LEU A 571 -18.83 20.05 5.56
CA LEU A 571 -18.75 21.11 4.53
C LEU A 571 -18.28 22.49 5.06
N TYR A 572 -17.54 22.50 6.15
CA TYR A 572 -17.06 23.69 6.85
C TYR A 572 -15.68 23.38 7.44
N SER A 573 -15.00 24.43 7.89
CA SER A 573 -13.77 24.31 8.65
C SER A 573 -13.83 25.16 9.92
N GLU A 574 -13.62 24.51 11.06
CA GLU A 574 -13.46 25.16 12.37
C GLU A 574 -11.99 25.46 12.71
N ARG A 575 -11.07 24.86 11.93
CA ARG A 575 -9.61 24.92 12.12
C ARG A 575 -8.93 25.16 10.77
N SER A 576 -8.20 26.26 10.59
CA SER A 576 -7.60 26.57 9.28
C SER A 576 -6.34 25.77 8.96
N LEU A 577 -5.54 25.40 9.97
CA LEU A 577 -4.23 24.79 9.76
C LEU A 577 -4.26 23.45 9.03
N GLN A 578 -5.12 22.51 9.46
CA GLN A 578 -5.18 21.18 8.88
C GLN A 578 -5.63 21.18 7.40
N PRO A 579 -6.73 21.87 7.03
CA PRO A 579 -7.09 22.04 5.63
C PRO A 579 -5.99 22.69 4.78
N ALA A 580 -5.17 23.59 5.36
CA ALA A 580 -4.07 24.24 4.63
C ALA A 580 -3.04 23.21 4.16
N TYR A 581 -2.40 22.48 5.10
CA TYR A 581 -1.35 21.55 4.72
C TYR A 581 -1.88 20.32 3.96
N GLN A 582 -3.09 19.84 4.29
CA GLN A 582 -3.65 18.67 3.60
C GLN A 582 -4.01 18.96 2.15
N SER A 583 -4.67 20.09 1.87
CA SER A 583 -5.00 20.46 0.49
C SER A 583 -3.75 20.78 -0.33
N ALA A 584 -2.72 21.36 0.30
CA ALA A 584 -1.42 21.59 -0.31
C ALA A 584 -0.76 20.28 -0.76
N LEU A 585 -0.75 19.26 0.10
CA LEU A 585 -0.26 17.91 -0.25
C LEU A 585 -1.10 17.26 -1.35
N PHE A 586 -2.43 17.37 -1.27
CA PHE A 586 -3.31 16.81 -2.30
C PHE A 586 -3.11 17.46 -3.66
N TRP A 587 -2.88 18.77 -3.70
CA TRP A 587 -2.55 19.48 -4.93
C TRP A 587 -1.17 19.07 -5.48
N LEU A 588 -0.15 18.94 -4.61
CA LEU A 588 1.20 18.53 -5.02
C LEU A 588 1.20 17.15 -5.68
N PHE A 589 0.47 16.19 -5.11
CA PHE A 589 0.40 14.81 -5.62
C PHE A 589 -0.83 14.52 -6.48
N GLN A 590 -1.59 15.53 -6.94
CA GLN A 590 -2.87 15.31 -7.64
C GLN A 590 -2.73 14.47 -8.93
N TYR A 591 -1.56 14.50 -9.55
CA TYR A 591 -1.20 13.71 -10.74
C TYR A 591 -0.26 12.54 -10.43
N GLY A 592 -0.03 12.26 -9.15
CA GLY A 592 0.89 11.22 -8.72
C GLY A 592 0.37 9.81 -9.00
N VAL A 593 1.31 8.91 -9.25
CA VAL A 593 1.08 7.48 -9.51
C VAL A 593 1.53 6.68 -8.29
N VAL A 594 0.68 5.76 -7.83
CA VAL A 594 1.01 4.89 -6.70
C VAL A 594 1.80 3.69 -7.19
N LYS A 595 3.00 3.50 -6.64
CA LYS A 595 3.88 2.37 -6.91
C LYS A 595 4.16 1.57 -5.63
N GLN A 596 4.30 0.27 -5.78
CA GLN A 596 4.58 -0.63 -4.67
C GLN A 596 6.09 -0.76 -4.46
N LYS A 597 6.56 -0.66 -3.21
CA LYS A 597 7.94 -0.96 -2.84
C LYS A 597 8.16 -2.48 -2.88
N THR A 598 9.07 -2.92 -3.75
CA THR A 598 9.57 -4.31 -3.78
C THR A 598 10.83 -4.47 -2.93
N SER A 599 11.61 -3.41 -2.76
CA SER A 599 12.73 -3.30 -1.83
C SER A 599 12.89 -1.83 -1.39
N PRO A 600 13.75 -1.51 -0.40
CA PRO A 600 14.00 -0.12 -0.02
C PRO A 600 14.50 0.78 -1.17
N SER A 601 15.13 0.20 -2.19
CA SER A 601 15.64 0.90 -3.37
C SER A 601 14.98 0.47 -4.69
N MET A 602 13.85 -0.26 -4.66
CA MET A 602 13.21 -0.73 -5.90
C MET A 602 11.70 -0.65 -5.82
N LEU A 603 11.10 -0.02 -6.84
CA LEU A 603 9.66 0.09 -7.02
C LEU A 603 9.16 -0.76 -8.19
N ALA A 604 7.92 -1.21 -8.08
CA ALA A 604 7.21 -1.91 -9.15
C ALA A 604 6.66 -0.90 -10.18
N PHE A 605 7.53 -0.38 -11.06
CA PHE A 605 7.10 0.41 -12.21
C PHE A 605 6.49 -0.47 -13.30
N ASP A 606 5.70 0.15 -14.18
CA ASP A 606 4.85 -0.58 -15.13
C ASP A 606 5.67 -1.42 -16.13
N THR A 607 6.88 -0.97 -16.45
CA THR A 607 7.75 -1.58 -17.47
C THR A 607 8.97 -2.31 -16.93
N ASN A 608 8.98 -2.68 -15.65
CA ASN A 608 10.06 -3.49 -15.08
C ASN A 608 10.28 -4.78 -15.88
N VAL A 609 11.51 -4.98 -16.34
CA VAL A 609 11.93 -6.15 -17.13
C VAL A 609 12.57 -7.16 -16.18
N LYS A 610 11.95 -8.33 -16.03
CA LYS A 610 12.51 -9.43 -15.24
C LYS A 610 13.28 -10.37 -16.17
N TYR A 611 14.55 -10.59 -15.92
CA TYR A 611 15.32 -11.64 -16.58
C TYR A 611 15.22 -12.92 -15.76
N VAL A 612 14.67 -13.95 -16.40
CA VAL A 612 14.46 -15.27 -15.81
C VAL A 612 15.42 -16.25 -16.47
N ASP A 613 16.18 -16.96 -15.65
CA ASP A 613 16.97 -18.10 -16.08
C ASP A 613 16.19 -19.38 -15.83
N VAL A 614 16.11 -20.19 -16.88
CA VAL A 614 15.60 -21.56 -16.81
C VAL A 614 16.77 -22.47 -16.49
N THR A 615 16.84 -22.95 -15.25
CA THR A 615 17.94 -23.81 -14.79
C THR A 615 17.49 -25.27 -14.72
N LEU A 616 18.30 -26.16 -15.27
CA LEU A 616 18.16 -27.61 -15.09
C LEU A 616 19.00 -28.03 -13.89
N SER A 617 18.38 -28.54 -12.84
CA SER A 617 19.07 -28.93 -11.61
C SER A 617 18.72 -30.34 -11.16
N VAL A 618 19.60 -30.93 -10.35
CA VAL A 618 19.41 -32.25 -9.72
C VAL A 618 19.53 -32.08 -8.20
N PRO A 619 18.57 -32.55 -7.39
CA PRO A 619 18.66 -32.54 -5.95
C PRO A 619 19.96 -33.19 -5.46
N TYR A 620 20.63 -32.54 -4.52
CA TYR A 620 21.95 -32.94 -4.02
C TYR A 620 21.99 -34.40 -3.53
N LEU A 621 20.97 -34.80 -2.75
CA LEU A 621 20.84 -36.17 -2.24
C LEU A 621 20.71 -37.18 -3.39
N SER A 622 19.87 -36.89 -4.38
CA SER A 622 19.66 -37.73 -5.55
C SER A 622 20.95 -37.90 -6.38
N ALA A 623 21.72 -36.83 -6.57
CA ALA A 623 23.00 -36.88 -7.28
C ALA A 623 24.05 -37.76 -6.57
N ILE A 624 24.14 -37.67 -5.23
CA ILE A 624 25.04 -38.51 -4.43
C ILE A 624 24.66 -39.99 -4.52
N LEU A 625 23.38 -40.30 -4.31
CA LEU A 625 22.90 -41.69 -4.31
C LEU A 625 23.17 -42.38 -5.64
N THR A 626 22.96 -41.66 -6.75
CA THR A 626 23.23 -42.15 -8.10
C THR A 626 24.71 -42.40 -8.34
N PHE A 627 25.57 -41.46 -7.93
CA PHE A 627 27.03 -41.63 -8.06
C PHE A 627 27.53 -42.85 -7.29
N ILE A 628 27.07 -43.02 -6.05
CA ILE A 628 27.39 -44.20 -5.22
C ILE A 628 26.89 -45.48 -5.90
N GLY A 629 25.66 -45.47 -6.43
CA GLY A 629 25.10 -46.59 -7.18
C GLY A 629 25.94 -46.98 -8.40
N CYS A 630 26.38 -46.00 -9.21
CA CYS A 630 27.22 -46.23 -10.39
C CYS A 630 28.60 -46.78 -10.02
N VAL A 631 29.23 -46.26 -8.97
CA VAL A 631 30.53 -46.76 -8.47
C VAL A 631 30.39 -48.21 -7.99
N MET A 632 29.34 -48.50 -7.22
CA MET A 632 29.05 -49.87 -6.77
C MET A 632 28.84 -50.83 -7.94
N MET A 633 28.10 -50.40 -8.95
CA MET A 633 27.85 -51.18 -10.16
C MET A 633 29.13 -51.43 -10.96
N GLY A 634 30.00 -50.42 -11.12
CA GLY A 634 31.29 -50.55 -11.79
C GLY A 634 32.24 -51.50 -11.05
N LEU A 635 32.30 -51.41 -9.72
CA LEU A 635 33.06 -52.33 -8.88
C LEU A 635 32.53 -53.77 -9.02
N MET A 636 31.22 -53.96 -8.97
CA MET A 636 30.57 -55.26 -9.17
C MET A 636 30.84 -55.85 -10.57
N GLY A 637 30.74 -55.04 -11.62
CA GLY A 637 31.05 -55.45 -12.99
C GLY A 637 32.53 -55.84 -13.15
N GLY A 638 33.44 -55.05 -12.58
CA GLY A 638 34.87 -55.35 -12.55
C GLY A 638 35.19 -56.66 -11.81
N LEU A 639 34.53 -56.92 -10.68
CA LEU A 639 34.68 -58.17 -9.93
C LEU A 639 34.25 -59.39 -10.74
N VAL A 640 33.13 -59.31 -11.48
CA VAL A 640 32.70 -60.40 -12.37
C VAL A 640 33.70 -60.61 -13.49
N TYR A 641 34.14 -59.52 -14.13
CA TYR A 641 35.05 -59.58 -15.27
C TYR A 641 36.41 -60.21 -14.91
N PHE A 642 37.02 -59.78 -13.80
CA PHE A 642 38.35 -60.27 -13.39
C PHE A 642 38.30 -61.56 -12.57
N GLY A 643 37.27 -61.77 -11.74
CA GLY A 643 37.20 -62.88 -10.80
C GLY A 643 36.29 -64.04 -11.18
N GLY A 644 35.39 -63.86 -12.17
CA GLY A 644 34.44 -64.89 -12.59
C GLY A 644 35.12 -66.17 -13.06
N LYS A 645 36.13 -66.04 -13.93
CA LYS A 645 36.87 -67.18 -14.50
C LYS A 645 37.69 -67.97 -13.47
N SER A 646 38.21 -67.29 -12.44
CA SER A 646 38.98 -67.93 -11.35
C SER A 646 38.07 -68.74 -10.40
N ARG A 647 36.77 -68.43 -10.38
CA ARG A 647 35.79 -69.00 -9.45
C ARG A 647 34.91 -70.09 -10.06
N GLU A 648 34.98 -70.28 -11.38
CA GLU A 648 34.23 -71.28 -12.16
C GLU A 648 34.33 -72.69 -11.54
N ALA A 649 35.54 -73.18 -11.25
CA ALA A 649 35.78 -74.47 -10.60
C ALA A 649 35.15 -74.61 -9.19
N ASN A 650 34.87 -73.50 -8.51
CA ASN A 650 34.26 -73.49 -7.18
C ASN A 650 32.72 -73.50 -7.27
N VAL A 651 32.16 -72.90 -8.33
CA VAL A 651 30.74 -73.03 -8.69
C VAL A 651 30.45 -74.47 -9.13
N GLU A 652 31.32 -75.03 -9.98
CA GLU A 652 31.26 -76.43 -10.44
C GLU A 652 31.16 -77.45 -9.29
N ARG A 653 31.95 -77.25 -8.22
CA ARG A 653 31.97 -78.13 -7.05
C ARG A 653 30.67 -78.19 -6.25
N HIS A 654 29.79 -77.20 -6.38
CA HIS A 654 28.53 -77.13 -5.62
C HIS A 654 27.30 -77.55 -6.44
N PHE A 655 27.46 -77.89 -7.73
CA PHE A 655 26.37 -78.47 -8.51
C PHE A 655 26.09 -79.91 -8.09
N LYS A 656 24.91 -80.13 -7.50
CA LYS A 656 24.36 -81.47 -7.30
C LYS A 656 23.72 -81.99 -8.59
N PRO A 657 23.64 -83.32 -8.81
CA PRO A 657 23.11 -83.90 -10.05
C PRO A 657 21.69 -83.45 -10.42
N HIS A 658 20.85 -83.12 -9.42
CA HIS A 658 19.50 -82.61 -9.65
C HIS A 658 19.46 -81.16 -10.15
N HIS A 659 20.46 -80.33 -9.82
CA HIS A 659 20.58 -78.97 -10.35
C HIS A 659 21.05 -79.00 -11.80
N LEU A 660 21.97 -79.90 -12.12
CA LEU A 660 22.40 -80.14 -13.50
C LEU A 660 21.23 -80.64 -14.37
N ALA A 661 20.43 -81.57 -13.85
CA ALA A 661 19.23 -82.04 -14.54
C ALA A 661 18.20 -80.93 -14.78
N ARG A 662 18.00 -80.02 -13.81
CA ARG A 662 17.08 -78.88 -13.98
C ARG A 662 17.62 -77.85 -14.99
N ILE A 663 18.92 -77.57 -14.97
CA ILE A 663 19.56 -76.64 -15.91
C ILE A 663 19.51 -77.19 -17.36
N LEU A 664 19.50 -78.51 -17.54
CA LEU A 664 19.47 -79.16 -18.85
C LEU A 664 18.08 -79.42 -19.41
N LEU A 665 17.02 -79.34 -18.59
CA LEU A 665 15.66 -79.77 -18.95
C LEU A 665 14.59 -78.67 -18.81
N ASP A 666 14.89 -77.54 -18.16
CA ASP A 666 13.94 -76.46 -17.83
C ASP A 666 14.42 -75.12 -18.41
N ASP A 667 14.11 -74.89 -19.70
CA ASP A 667 14.50 -73.71 -20.49
C ASP A 667 13.97 -72.37 -19.91
N GLU A 668 12.88 -72.42 -19.14
CA GLU A 668 12.28 -71.21 -18.53
C GLU A 668 13.03 -70.74 -17.28
N ALA A 669 13.70 -71.64 -16.55
CA ALA A 669 14.41 -71.31 -15.31
C ALA A 669 15.86 -70.83 -15.55
N PHE A 670 16.53 -71.33 -16.59
CA PHE A 670 17.89 -70.91 -16.99
C PHE A 670 18.02 -70.91 -18.51
N SER A 671 18.30 -69.75 -19.11
CA SER A 671 18.47 -69.68 -20.57
C SER A 671 19.77 -70.34 -21.00
N HIS A 672 19.67 -71.33 -21.90
CA HIS A 672 20.81 -71.99 -22.52
C HIS A 672 21.74 -71.02 -23.28
N LYS A 673 21.29 -69.80 -23.62
CA LYS A 673 22.11 -68.76 -24.28
C LYS A 673 23.27 -68.23 -23.42
N LEU A 674 23.20 -68.39 -22.10
CA LEU A 674 24.20 -67.89 -21.16
C LEU A 674 25.16 -68.98 -20.66
N LEU A 675 24.97 -70.23 -21.08
CA LEU A 675 25.71 -71.39 -20.59
C LEU A 675 26.29 -72.14 -21.78
N LYS A 676 27.59 -72.45 -21.73
CA LYS A 676 28.23 -73.33 -22.72
C LYS A 676 28.32 -74.73 -22.12
N CYS A 677 27.50 -75.65 -22.61
CA CYS A 677 27.52 -77.05 -22.18
C CYS A 677 28.25 -77.90 -23.23
N ASP A 678 29.35 -78.54 -22.81
CA ASP A 678 30.15 -79.42 -23.66
C ASP A 678 29.87 -80.89 -23.26
N LEU A 679 29.52 -81.74 -24.24
CA LEU A 679 29.34 -83.18 -24.03
C LEU A 679 30.70 -83.88 -24.11
N LEU A 680 31.12 -84.53 -23.02
CA LEU A 680 32.36 -85.31 -22.96
C LEU A 680 32.07 -86.80 -23.23
N ASN A 681 32.54 -87.32 -24.36
CA ASN A 681 32.40 -88.73 -24.71
C ASN A 681 33.48 -89.58 -24.01
N VAL A 682 33.10 -90.39 -23.01
CA VAL A 682 34.02 -91.19 -22.19
C VAL A 682 34.35 -92.56 -22.81
N GLY A 683 33.80 -92.88 -23.99
CA GLY A 683 33.89 -94.22 -24.60
C GLY A 683 35.01 -94.46 -25.61
N ASN A 684 35.79 -93.44 -26.00
CA ASN A 684 36.76 -93.59 -27.10
C ASN A 684 38.15 -93.05 -26.73
N LYS A 685 39.20 -93.72 -27.22
CA LYS A 685 40.63 -93.49 -26.89
C LYS A 685 41.22 -92.15 -27.38
N TYR A 686 40.40 -91.21 -27.85
CA TYR A 686 40.81 -89.88 -28.30
C TYR A 686 40.13 -88.81 -27.43
N LEU A 687 40.89 -88.25 -26.50
CA LEU A 687 40.41 -87.43 -25.39
C LEU A 687 40.14 -85.94 -25.70
N ASN A 688 39.94 -85.54 -26.96
CA ASN A 688 39.94 -84.10 -27.33
C ASN A 688 38.76 -83.58 -28.17
N SER A 689 37.69 -84.34 -28.40
CA SER A 689 36.48 -83.79 -29.07
C SER A 689 35.38 -83.57 -28.03
N SER A 690 35.27 -82.35 -27.51
CA SER A 690 34.04 -81.89 -26.88
C SER A 690 33.07 -81.44 -27.97
N GLU A 691 31.88 -82.02 -28.01
CA GLU A 691 30.80 -81.57 -28.90
C GLU A 691 29.84 -80.68 -28.11
N LEU A 692 29.34 -79.61 -28.74
CA LEU A 692 28.41 -78.68 -28.10
C LEU A 692 27.08 -79.38 -27.87
N LEU A 693 26.63 -79.41 -26.62
CA LEU A 693 25.40 -80.09 -26.20
C LEU A 693 24.15 -79.53 -26.90
N ASP A 694 24.18 -78.26 -27.29
CA ASP A 694 23.09 -77.55 -27.99
C ASP A 694 22.79 -78.11 -29.40
N GLN A 695 23.64 -79.00 -29.93
CA GLN A 695 23.41 -79.70 -31.20
C GLN A 695 22.61 -81.00 -31.05
N PHE A 696 22.26 -81.38 -29.83
CA PHE A 696 21.57 -82.64 -29.52
C PHE A 696 20.24 -82.39 -28.80
N GLU A 697 19.19 -83.11 -29.23
CA GLU A 697 17.90 -83.11 -28.54
C GLU A 697 17.93 -84.08 -27.35
N ILE A 698 17.71 -83.57 -26.14
CA ILE A 698 17.71 -84.38 -24.91
C ILE A 698 16.30 -84.97 -24.72
N SER A 699 16.09 -86.20 -25.18
CA SER A 699 14.80 -86.90 -25.09
C SER A 699 14.47 -87.41 -23.67
N GLY A 700 15.41 -87.36 -22.73
CA GLY A 700 15.22 -87.76 -21.33
C GLY A 700 16.55 -88.00 -20.60
N LEU A 701 16.59 -87.69 -19.29
CA LEU A 701 17.82 -87.82 -18.49
C LEU A 701 17.69 -88.98 -17.49
N ALA A 702 18.56 -89.99 -17.60
CA ALA A 702 18.61 -91.12 -16.68
C ALA A 702 19.80 -90.99 -15.72
N LEU A 703 19.51 -90.75 -14.43
CA LEU A 703 20.51 -90.65 -13.38
C LEU A 703 20.57 -91.95 -12.59
N ARG A 704 21.77 -92.55 -12.52
CA ARG A 704 21.99 -93.84 -11.87
C ARG A 704 22.77 -93.67 -10.58
N HIS A 705 22.28 -94.23 -9.47
CA HIS A 705 22.96 -94.09 -8.19
C HIS A 705 24.23 -94.97 -8.12
N ARG A 706 25.39 -94.36 -7.88
CA ARG A 706 26.71 -95.00 -8.00
C ARG A 706 26.92 -96.22 -7.10
N LYS A 707 26.25 -96.29 -5.94
CA LYS A 707 26.30 -97.43 -5.00
C LYS A 707 25.11 -98.39 -5.11
N ARG A 708 24.09 -98.04 -5.90
CA ARG A 708 22.88 -98.85 -6.13
C ARG A 708 22.57 -98.81 -7.62
N PRO A 709 23.32 -99.57 -8.44
CA PRO A 709 23.16 -99.51 -9.88
C PRO A 709 21.78 -99.99 -10.34
N SER A 710 20.96 -100.61 -9.52
CA SER A 710 19.56 -100.92 -9.89
C SER A 710 18.63 -99.70 -9.85
N ASP A 711 18.98 -98.62 -9.12
CA ASP A 711 18.15 -97.42 -9.01
C ASP A 711 18.51 -96.45 -10.16
N VAL A 712 17.67 -96.43 -11.19
CA VAL A 712 17.72 -95.50 -12.31
C VAL A 712 16.54 -94.52 -12.17
N PHE A 713 16.85 -93.25 -11.91
CA PHE A 713 15.86 -92.18 -11.93
C PHE A 713 15.81 -91.58 -13.33
N ILE A 714 14.71 -91.81 -14.03
CA ILE A 714 14.45 -91.22 -15.34
C ILE A 714 13.64 -89.96 -15.11
N VAL A 715 14.20 -88.81 -15.50
CA VAL A 715 13.50 -87.52 -15.50
C VAL A 715 12.93 -87.31 -16.90
N PRO A 716 11.61 -87.44 -17.11
CA PRO A 716 11.00 -87.21 -18.42
C PRO A 716 10.96 -85.71 -18.74
N THR A 717 11.22 -85.36 -20.00
CA THR A 717 10.97 -84.03 -20.55
C THR A 717 9.47 -83.85 -20.78
N THR A 718 8.82 -82.96 -20.03
CA THR A 718 7.45 -82.54 -20.36
C THR A 718 7.49 -81.55 -21.53
N GLN A 719 7.56 -82.07 -22.76
CA GLN A 719 7.04 -81.35 -23.93
C GLN A 719 5.62 -81.86 -24.19
N GLN A 720 4.63 -81.18 -23.62
CA GLN A 720 3.27 -81.23 -24.16
C GLN A 720 3.23 -80.30 -25.37
N SER A 721 3.26 -80.89 -26.56
CA SER A 721 2.91 -80.22 -27.80
C SER A 721 1.45 -79.77 -27.73
N SER A 722 1.25 -78.46 -27.71
CA SER A 722 -0.05 -77.82 -27.92
C SER A 722 -0.43 -77.92 -29.39
N ALA A 723 -1.16 -78.98 -29.75
CA ALA A 723 -1.97 -79.01 -30.97
C ALA A 723 -3.43 -79.29 -30.58
N ASN A 724 -4.28 -78.30 -30.87
CA ASN A 724 -5.69 -78.20 -30.58
C ASN A 724 -6.52 -79.50 -30.72
N SER A 725 -7.26 -79.84 -29.67
CA SER A 725 -8.65 -80.28 -29.84
C SER A 725 -9.53 -79.77 -28.69
N MET A 726 -10.58 -79.07 -29.11
CA MET A 726 -11.70 -78.51 -28.35
C MET A 726 -12.27 -79.37 -27.21
N THR A 727 -12.74 -78.64 -26.20
CA THR A 727 -13.98 -78.80 -25.40
C THR A 727 -14.00 -79.59 -24.07
N LEU A 728 -14.43 -78.83 -23.06
CA LEU A 728 -15.30 -79.13 -21.91
C LEU A 728 -14.86 -80.18 -20.86
N ASN A 729 -14.43 -79.69 -19.69
CA ASN A 729 -15.29 -79.57 -18.50
C ASN A 729 -14.44 -79.27 -17.24
N GLN A 730 -14.68 -78.13 -16.59
CA GLN A 730 -14.75 -78.09 -15.13
C GLN A 730 -16.11 -78.70 -14.71
N PRO A 731 -16.36 -79.13 -13.45
CA PRO A 731 -15.60 -78.89 -12.21
C PRO A 731 -15.46 -80.14 -11.31
N VAL A 732 -14.99 -79.93 -10.05
CA VAL A 732 -15.49 -80.52 -8.78
C VAL A 732 -14.40 -81.12 -7.86
N HIS A 733 -14.04 -80.30 -6.86
CA HIS A 733 -13.99 -80.52 -5.40
C HIS A 733 -13.28 -81.70 -4.72
N ILE A 734 -12.54 -81.29 -3.65
CA ILE A 734 -12.47 -81.84 -2.26
C ILE A 734 -11.67 -83.16 -2.13
N VAL A 735 -10.62 -83.28 -1.29
CA VAL A 735 -10.40 -82.83 0.10
C VAL A 735 -9.05 -82.14 0.28
#